data_AF-A0A419A1M3-F1
#
_entry.id   AF-A0A419A1M3-F1
#
_cell.length_a   1.000
_cell.length_b   1.000
_cell.length_c   1.000
_cell.angle_alpha   90.00
_cell.angle_beta   90.00
_cell.angle_gamma   90.00
#
_symmetry.space_group_name_H-M   'P 1'
#
loop_
_entity.id
_entity.type
_entity.pdbx_description
1 polymer ?
#
loop_
_entity_poly.entity_id
_entity_poly.type
_entity_poly.pdbx_seq_one_letter_code
_entity_poly.pdbx_strand_id
1 'polypeptide(L)'
;MTSPIVPKDWVWRFKDIRAWWSNPHHNRPGGSEAASPTAWVPQSKPIWFTELGCPAVDRGTNQPNVFYDPKSSESFFPHFSRGWRDDAIQRAYLEATYLFWRDPANNPVSTEYAGRMVNVSECAAWTWDARPYPFFPELSDLWADGENWRLGHWLTGRLGAVSLAALVRHLCRRAGLPDAWIDTSGLTGAVDGYVISALEAPRTSITMLARHFGFDAVESEGRIRFVMRGSAPVALIAPDAMVSAGSGDVMDLTRGQETELPQALKWQVARADEDYDGITVEARRITPQSSRVSSDSFPMAVPPEEADRRCRRALMEAWVGRETGSFRLPPSMLALDPADVILLDHDGRLAEMRILTASDAEARGIETIRQDRAAYDLPPGSPRAAHLARPVVFGAPLALIMDLPQLRENHAPHHPLIAAHARPWPGQMAVYRSPEDSGFELLTTFSSRARIGALTADLHAGPTSRFDHGNSVYLELLTGTLESVTDLRLFGGENALAIEQPGGAWEILQFGAAELLAPGRYRLSRLLRGQRGTEADMAPMVPTGARVVVLDAALAPLPVNEADLGLPWNWHIGPAAKPVSDDSYTALPFTPRGVGLRPFSAVHVEQPWRRSRSPGDLTIRWLRRDRSLAADNWNAVEVPMSEANEAWQVDILDGAGVKRSLTTATNAAVYTAAQQVADWGALLGPGASLTISIAQIGQAFGVGAAPVTTLWF
;
A
#
# COMPACT_ATOMS: atom_id res chain seq x y z
N MET A 1 30.79 55.49 41.70
CA MET A 1 31.35 54.17 41.34
C MET A 1 30.75 53.76 40.01
N THR A 2 31.46 54.03 38.91
CA THR A 2 31.08 53.59 37.57
C THR A 2 31.28 52.09 37.47
N SER A 3 30.18 51.34 37.36
CA SER A 3 30.22 49.91 37.08
C SER A 3 30.99 49.68 35.77
N PRO A 4 31.93 48.73 35.69
CA PRO A 4 32.65 48.46 34.47
C PRO A 4 31.65 47.97 33.41
N ILE A 5 31.64 48.63 32.25
CA ILE A 5 30.88 48.18 31.08
C ILE A 5 31.49 46.84 30.67
N VAL A 6 30.80 45.75 30.97
CA VAL A 6 31.13 44.44 30.41
C VAL A 6 30.86 44.51 28.90
N PRO A 7 31.84 44.23 28.02
CA PRO A 7 31.63 44.27 26.57
C PRO A 7 30.46 43.34 26.16
N LYS A 8 29.44 43.89 25.49
CA LYS A 8 28.26 43.15 24.98
C LYS A 8 28.51 42.58 23.58
N ASP A 9 29.70 42.04 23.33
CA ASP A 9 30.10 41.54 22.00
C ASP A 9 29.20 40.42 21.50
N TRP A 10 28.57 39.68 22.42
CA TRP A 10 27.64 38.60 22.12
C TRP A 10 26.45 39.03 21.25
N VAL A 11 26.07 40.30 21.31
CA VAL A 11 24.98 40.87 20.50
C VAL A 11 25.27 40.76 19.00
N TRP A 12 26.55 40.76 18.63
CA TRP A 12 27.02 40.69 17.24
C TRP A 12 27.42 39.28 16.82
N ARG A 13 27.37 38.30 17.75
CA ARG A 13 27.70 36.90 17.47
C ARG A 13 26.43 36.17 17.06
N PHE A 14 26.29 35.92 15.76
CA PHE A 14 25.19 35.11 15.24
C PHE A 14 25.13 33.75 15.94
N LYS A 15 23.93 33.39 16.42
CA LYS A 15 23.65 32.11 17.09
C LYS A 15 24.50 31.85 18.36
N ASP A 16 24.96 32.89 19.06
CA ASP A 16 25.47 32.75 20.45
C ASP A 16 24.30 32.51 21.42
N ILE A 17 23.73 31.31 21.32
CA ILE A 17 22.52 30.89 22.06
C ILE A 17 22.75 31.01 23.56
N ARG A 18 23.95 30.66 24.03
CA ARG A 18 24.29 30.71 25.45
C ARG A 18 24.25 32.14 25.97
N ALA A 19 24.97 33.05 25.32
CA ALA A 19 25.00 34.44 25.77
C ALA A 19 23.63 35.12 25.60
N TRP A 20 22.90 34.83 24.52
CA TRP A 20 21.54 35.32 24.35
C TRP A 20 20.64 34.87 25.52
N TRP A 21 20.70 33.60 25.91
CA TRP A 21 19.88 33.07 26.99
C TRP A 21 20.28 33.60 28.38
N SER A 22 21.58 33.81 28.62
CA SER A 22 22.13 34.14 29.94
C SER A 22 22.23 35.64 30.26
N ASN A 23 21.96 36.53 29.30
CA ASN A 23 22.13 37.99 29.49
C ASN A 23 20.81 38.78 29.43
N PRO A 24 20.74 39.95 30.10
CA PRO A 24 19.65 40.90 29.93
C PRO A 24 19.61 41.46 28.51
N HIS A 25 18.40 41.62 27.95
CA HIS A 25 18.23 42.16 26.60
C HIS A 25 17.84 43.63 26.65
N HIS A 26 18.32 44.39 25.68
CA HIS A 26 17.99 45.81 25.54
C HIS A 26 17.58 46.10 24.10
N ASN A 27 16.55 46.91 23.93
CA ASN A 27 16.17 47.40 22.60
C ASN A 27 17.22 48.38 22.07
N ARG A 28 17.39 48.43 20.74
CA ARG A 28 18.35 49.33 20.07
C ARG A 28 17.70 50.19 18.97
N PRO A 29 16.73 51.06 19.30
CA PRO A 29 16.12 51.94 18.30
C PRO A 29 17.19 52.84 17.66
N GLY A 30 17.25 52.85 16.33
CA GLY A 30 18.30 53.59 15.60
C GLY A 30 19.73 53.11 15.86
N GLY A 31 19.91 51.88 16.34
CA GLY A 31 21.23 51.29 16.63
C GLY A 31 21.81 51.64 18.01
N SER A 32 21.13 52.48 18.82
CA SER A 32 21.60 52.86 20.16
C SER A 32 20.87 52.10 21.26
N GLU A 33 21.59 51.58 22.25
CA GLU A 33 21.02 50.78 23.34
C GLU A 33 20.14 51.59 24.30
N ALA A 34 18.94 51.09 24.58
CA ALA A 34 18.05 51.65 25.59
C ALA A 34 18.59 51.41 27.01
N ALA A 35 18.44 52.42 27.88
CA ALA A 35 18.95 52.37 29.25
C ALA A 35 18.34 51.25 30.11
N SER A 36 17.06 50.94 29.89
CA SER A 36 16.36 49.85 30.58
C SER A 36 16.35 48.57 29.75
N PRO A 37 16.53 47.39 30.39
CA PRO A 37 16.36 46.12 29.70
C PRO A 37 14.88 45.89 29.33
N THR A 38 14.65 44.96 28.42
CA THR A 38 13.30 44.43 28.14
C THR A 38 12.81 43.60 29.33
N ALA A 39 11.55 43.15 29.27
CA ALA A 39 10.98 42.26 30.29
C ALA A 39 11.59 40.83 30.28
N TRP A 40 12.56 40.55 29.41
CA TRP A 40 13.27 39.28 29.39
C TRP A 40 14.07 39.10 30.67
N VAL A 41 13.75 38.04 31.44
CA VAL A 41 14.55 37.59 32.57
C VAL A 41 15.56 36.56 32.05
N PRO A 42 16.87 36.77 32.23
CA PRO A 42 17.89 35.80 31.83
C PRO A 42 17.60 34.42 32.39
N GLN A 43 17.80 33.38 31.58
CA GLN A 43 17.60 31.99 31.97
C GLN A 43 16.16 31.61 32.38
N SER A 44 15.17 32.46 32.15
CA SER A 44 13.79 32.22 32.64
C SER A 44 13.05 31.08 31.96
N LYS A 45 13.48 30.63 30.78
CA LYS A 45 12.88 29.52 30.02
C LYS A 45 13.91 28.70 29.26
N PRO A 46 13.69 27.39 29.06
CA PRO A 46 14.51 26.58 28.16
C PRO A 46 14.29 26.96 26.70
N ILE A 47 15.25 26.56 25.86
CA ILE A 47 15.22 26.64 24.41
C ILE A 47 15.06 25.22 23.86
N TRP A 48 14.17 25.03 22.90
CA TRP A 48 14.17 23.86 22.03
C TRP A 48 14.15 24.34 20.59
N PHE A 49 14.78 23.59 19.70
CA PHE A 49 14.76 23.89 18.27
C PHE A 49 13.52 23.24 17.66
N THR A 50 12.64 24.06 17.08
CA THR A 50 11.46 23.56 16.36
C THR A 50 11.82 22.95 15.01
N GLU A 51 12.95 23.37 14.44
CA GLU A 51 13.53 22.80 13.24
C GLU A 51 15.05 22.79 13.39
N LEU A 52 15.65 21.61 13.37
CA LEU A 52 17.09 21.43 13.22
C LEU A 52 17.36 20.42 12.10
N GLY A 53 18.20 20.79 11.15
CA GLY A 53 18.54 19.94 10.03
C GLY A 53 19.34 20.70 8.99
N CYS A 54 19.83 19.98 8.00
CA CYS A 54 20.40 20.54 6.78
C CYS A 54 19.95 19.70 5.57
N PRO A 55 20.01 20.26 4.35
CA PRO A 55 19.70 19.49 3.15
C PRO A 55 20.75 18.39 2.93
N ALA A 56 20.33 17.24 2.38
CA ALA A 56 21.21 16.12 2.04
C ALA A 56 21.97 16.38 0.71
N VAL A 57 22.72 17.47 0.70
CA VAL A 57 23.51 17.93 -0.43
C VAL A 57 24.91 18.29 0.07
N ASP A 58 25.91 18.13 -0.78
CA ASP A 58 27.30 18.49 -0.52
C ASP A 58 27.40 19.83 0.22
N ARG A 59 28.10 19.84 1.37
CA ARG A 59 28.23 21.03 2.23
C ARG A 59 26.90 21.60 2.73
N GLY A 60 25.89 20.76 2.92
CA GLY A 60 24.57 21.10 3.48
C GLY A 60 24.64 21.95 4.76
N THR A 61 25.66 21.71 5.58
CA THR A 61 25.89 22.43 6.84
C THR A 61 26.36 23.88 6.68
N ASN A 62 26.85 24.29 5.51
CA ASN A 62 27.32 25.67 5.29
C ASN A 62 26.16 26.69 5.28
N GLN A 63 24.96 26.24 4.89
CA GLN A 63 23.77 27.07 4.90
C GLN A 63 22.53 26.19 5.19
N PRO A 64 22.33 25.72 6.43
CA PRO A 64 21.36 24.67 6.74
C PRO A 64 19.89 25.04 6.42
N ASN A 65 19.59 26.33 6.27
CA ASN A 65 18.24 26.84 6.04
C ASN A 65 17.80 26.84 4.56
N VAL A 66 18.69 26.66 3.59
CA VAL A 66 18.31 26.66 2.17
C VAL A 66 17.92 25.27 1.69
N PHE A 67 17.03 25.21 0.71
CA PHE A 67 16.56 23.98 0.08
C PHE A 67 16.61 24.11 -1.45
N TYR A 68 16.63 22.97 -2.13
CA TYR A 68 16.54 22.88 -3.58
C TYR A 68 15.14 22.42 -3.99
N ASP A 69 14.41 23.28 -4.70
CA ASP A 69 13.15 22.96 -5.37
C ASP A 69 13.07 23.74 -6.68
N PRO A 70 13.18 23.10 -7.86
CA PRO A 70 13.14 23.79 -9.16
C PRO A 70 11.89 24.64 -9.39
N LYS A 71 10.81 24.41 -8.62
CA LYS A 71 9.54 25.14 -8.72
C LYS A 71 9.49 26.39 -7.85
N SER A 72 10.46 26.59 -6.95
CA SER A 72 10.49 27.69 -5.99
C SER A 72 11.47 28.80 -6.40
N SER A 73 11.07 30.06 -6.20
CA SER A 73 11.97 31.22 -6.35
C SER A 73 13.01 31.33 -5.22
N GLU A 74 12.85 30.55 -4.15
CA GLU A 74 13.78 30.47 -3.01
C GLU A 74 14.70 29.24 -3.08
N SER A 75 14.83 28.65 -4.27
CA SER A 75 15.65 27.46 -4.51
C SER A 75 17.13 27.80 -4.61
N PHE A 76 17.93 27.31 -3.67
CA PHE A 76 19.37 27.54 -3.63
C PHE A 76 20.14 26.31 -3.16
N PHE A 77 21.38 26.19 -3.65
CA PHE A 77 22.35 25.31 -3.03
C PHE A 77 23.10 26.02 -1.90
N PRO A 78 23.51 25.30 -0.84
CA PRO A 78 24.33 25.87 0.22
C PRO A 78 25.62 26.50 -0.30
N HIS A 79 26.16 27.45 0.46
CA HIS A 79 27.41 28.12 0.08
C HIS A 79 28.54 27.14 -0.26
N PHE A 80 29.12 27.34 -1.45
CA PHE A 80 30.20 26.52 -2.02
C PHE A 80 29.84 25.05 -2.28
N SER A 81 28.57 24.67 -2.20
CA SER A 81 28.10 23.32 -2.54
C SER A 81 28.27 23.05 -4.03
N ARG A 82 28.59 21.80 -4.37
CA ARG A 82 28.58 21.30 -5.75
C ARG A 82 27.19 20.85 -6.23
N GLY A 83 26.18 20.88 -5.35
CA GLY A 83 24.82 20.42 -5.67
C GLY A 83 24.69 18.90 -5.79
N TRP A 84 25.65 18.14 -5.26
CA TRP A 84 25.63 16.67 -5.29
C TRP A 84 24.91 16.13 -4.07
N ARG A 85 24.14 15.04 -4.23
CA ARG A 85 23.54 14.33 -3.08
C ARG A 85 24.63 13.91 -2.10
N ASP A 86 24.38 14.16 -0.82
CA ASP A 86 25.22 13.71 0.28
C ASP A 86 24.32 13.43 1.48
N ASP A 87 24.02 12.17 1.74
CA ASP A 87 23.21 11.80 2.90
C ASP A 87 24.05 11.78 4.20
N ALA A 88 25.38 11.61 4.08
CA ALA A 88 26.27 11.53 5.23
C ALA A 88 26.44 12.89 5.91
N ILE A 89 26.43 14.00 5.16
CA ILE A 89 26.51 15.35 5.73
C ILE A 89 25.30 15.69 6.61
N GLN A 90 24.11 15.22 6.24
CA GLN A 90 22.90 15.40 7.04
C GLN A 90 23.01 14.64 8.35
N ARG A 91 23.46 13.39 8.31
CA ARG A 91 23.73 12.61 9.52
C ARG A 91 24.79 13.29 10.39
N ALA A 92 25.89 13.75 9.81
CA ALA A 92 26.96 14.44 10.53
C ALA A 92 26.47 15.72 11.22
N TYR A 93 25.59 16.50 10.58
CA TYR A 93 24.96 17.67 11.18
C TYR A 93 24.15 17.33 12.42
N LEU A 94 23.30 16.29 12.33
CA LEU A 94 22.47 15.84 13.44
C LEU A 94 23.34 15.31 14.58
N GLU A 95 24.30 14.44 14.29
CA GLU A 95 25.25 13.91 15.27
C GLU A 95 26.00 15.04 15.98
N ALA A 96 26.57 15.99 15.24
CA ALA A 96 27.29 17.13 15.81
C ALA A 96 26.39 17.97 16.73
N THR A 97 25.17 18.28 16.29
CA THR A 97 24.21 19.11 17.05
C THR A 97 23.78 18.41 18.33
N TYR A 98 23.32 17.15 18.24
CA TYR A 98 22.84 16.41 19.40
C TYR A 98 23.96 16.08 20.38
N LEU A 99 25.14 15.67 19.90
CA LEU A 99 26.28 15.38 20.79
C LEU A 99 26.77 16.64 21.51
N PHE A 100 26.86 17.77 20.80
CA PHE A 100 27.27 19.04 21.41
C PHE A 100 26.32 19.46 22.53
N TRP A 101 25.01 19.50 22.29
CA TRP A 101 24.04 19.97 23.31
C TRP A 101 23.73 18.96 24.41
N ARG A 102 24.05 17.67 24.20
CA ARG A 102 23.94 16.64 25.25
C ARG A 102 25.10 16.69 26.23
N ASP A 103 26.26 17.24 25.84
CA ASP A 103 27.37 17.46 26.75
C ASP A 103 27.00 18.52 27.79
N PRO A 104 26.96 18.19 29.11
CA PRO A 104 26.70 19.14 30.17
C PRO A 104 27.63 20.37 30.19
N ALA A 105 28.84 20.27 29.65
CA ALA A 105 29.77 21.41 29.54
C ALA A 105 29.27 22.47 28.55
N ASN A 106 28.55 22.04 27.51
CA ASN A 106 28.02 22.88 26.45
C ASN A 106 26.60 23.40 26.74
N ASN A 107 25.89 22.74 27.65
CA ASN A 107 24.48 23.03 27.97
C ASN A 107 24.31 23.35 29.48
N PRO A 108 24.45 24.63 29.89
CA PRO A 108 24.43 25.01 31.31
C PRO A 108 23.05 24.78 31.96
N VAL A 109 23.04 24.69 33.29
CA VAL A 109 21.82 24.59 34.11
C VAL A 109 21.30 25.99 34.42
N SER A 110 19.99 26.18 34.36
CA SER A 110 19.34 27.44 34.75
C SER A 110 19.40 27.69 36.25
N THR A 111 19.53 28.96 36.61
CA THR A 111 19.36 29.45 37.98
C THR A 111 17.90 29.74 38.32
N GLU A 112 17.02 29.87 37.31
CA GLU A 112 15.60 30.22 37.46
C GLU A 112 14.66 29.00 37.42
N TYR A 113 15.10 27.88 36.83
CA TYR A 113 14.33 26.63 36.78
C TYR A 113 15.24 25.40 36.89
N ALA A 114 14.67 24.27 37.34
CA ALA A 114 15.41 23.01 37.50
C ALA A 114 15.63 22.29 36.16
N GLY A 115 16.44 22.85 35.27
CA GLY A 115 16.69 22.26 33.95
C GLY A 115 17.84 22.90 33.17
N ARG A 116 18.13 22.33 32.00
CA ARG A 116 19.19 22.77 31.09
C ARG A 116 18.71 23.90 30.18
N MET A 117 19.65 24.71 29.66
CA MET A 117 19.37 25.79 28.71
C MET A 117 18.68 25.27 27.45
N VAL A 118 19.25 24.26 26.80
CA VAL A 118 18.62 23.59 25.64
C VAL A 118 17.95 22.31 26.12
N ASN A 119 16.63 22.21 25.93
CA ASN A 119 15.89 20.99 26.18
C ASN A 119 15.96 20.06 24.96
N VAL A 120 17.03 19.27 24.90
CA VAL A 120 17.36 18.45 23.73
C VAL A 120 16.27 17.40 23.38
N SER A 121 15.50 16.91 24.37
CA SER A 121 14.44 15.93 24.10
C SER A 121 13.25 16.52 23.36
N GLU A 122 13.04 17.84 23.47
CA GLU A 122 11.96 18.57 22.79
C GLU A 122 12.42 19.19 21.46
N CYS A 123 13.69 19.00 21.08
CA CYS A 123 14.21 19.50 19.81
C CYS A 123 13.76 18.59 18.64
N ALA A 124 13.14 19.18 17.62
CA ALA A 124 12.61 18.47 16.47
C ALA A 124 13.58 18.49 15.27
N ALA A 125 13.96 17.30 14.80
CA ALA A 125 14.75 17.14 13.58
C ALA A 125 13.87 17.36 12.34
N TRP A 126 14.33 18.24 11.45
CA TRP A 126 13.70 18.58 10.19
C TRP A 126 14.30 17.72 9.06
N THR A 127 13.53 17.06 8.18
CA THR A 127 12.06 16.91 8.12
C THR A 127 11.63 15.45 8.01
N TRP A 128 10.89 14.94 8.99
CA TRP A 128 10.32 13.59 8.93
C TRP A 128 8.98 13.62 8.19
N ASP A 129 8.84 12.75 7.21
CA ASP A 129 7.63 12.58 6.41
C ASP A 129 6.97 11.23 6.73
N ALA A 130 5.65 11.24 6.89
CA ALA A 130 4.88 10.05 7.25
C ALA A 130 4.67 9.09 6.07
N ARG A 131 4.91 9.52 4.82
CA ARG A 131 4.85 8.65 3.65
C ARG A 131 5.94 7.56 3.78
N PRO A 132 5.60 6.27 3.59
CA PRO A 132 6.54 5.18 3.87
C PRO A 132 7.67 5.15 2.84
N TYR A 133 8.90 4.95 3.31
CA TYR A 133 10.06 4.61 2.47
C TYR A 133 10.05 3.09 2.15
N PRO A 134 10.47 2.62 0.96
CA PRO A 134 10.95 3.39 -0.18
C PRO A 134 9.84 3.94 -1.07
N PHE A 135 8.57 3.64 -0.77
CA PHE A 135 7.44 4.12 -1.57
C PHE A 135 7.65 5.59 -1.86
N PHE A 136 7.58 6.49 -0.88
CA PHE A 136 8.10 7.85 -1.06
C PHE A 136 9.62 7.83 -0.91
N PRO A 137 10.38 8.35 -1.90
CA PRO A 137 9.94 9.21 -3.02
C PRO A 137 9.64 8.52 -4.37
N GLU A 138 9.82 7.21 -4.50
CA GLU A 138 9.95 6.49 -5.77
C GLU A 138 8.66 6.36 -6.64
N LEU A 139 7.47 6.15 -6.07
CA LEU A 139 6.17 6.26 -6.79
C LEU A 139 5.80 7.71 -7.19
N SER A 140 6.54 8.25 -8.16
CA SER A 140 6.36 9.60 -8.71
C SER A 140 5.02 9.87 -9.42
N ASP A 141 4.24 8.83 -9.74
CA ASP A 141 2.87 8.99 -10.23
C ASP A 141 1.85 9.26 -9.12
N LEU A 142 2.21 8.97 -7.86
CA LEU A 142 1.40 9.25 -6.68
C LEU A 142 1.82 10.57 -6.00
N TRP A 143 3.12 10.90 -5.96
CA TRP A 143 3.59 12.16 -5.35
C TRP A 143 4.34 13.05 -6.34
N ALA A 144 3.97 14.32 -6.35
CA ALA A 144 4.50 15.33 -7.28
C ALA A 144 5.85 15.95 -6.85
N ASP A 145 6.32 15.65 -5.65
CA ASP A 145 7.49 16.23 -4.98
C ASP A 145 8.62 15.22 -4.70
N GLY A 146 8.53 13.99 -5.23
CA GLY A 146 9.53 12.94 -4.98
C GLY A 146 10.96 13.34 -5.38
N GLU A 147 11.14 14.09 -6.48
CA GLU A 147 12.46 14.54 -6.92
C GLU A 147 13.18 15.45 -5.91
N ASN A 148 12.42 16.19 -5.08
CA ASN A 148 12.98 17.10 -4.08
C ASN A 148 13.59 16.35 -2.89
N TRP A 149 13.17 15.10 -2.62
CA TRP A 149 13.73 14.27 -1.55
C TRP A 149 15.25 14.13 -1.69
N ARG A 150 15.73 13.92 -2.92
CA ARG A 150 17.13 13.64 -3.24
C ARG A 150 18.11 14.68 -2.69
N LEU A 151 17.75 15.95 -2.70
CA LEU A 151 18.62 17.08 -2.32
C LEU A 151 18.07 17.92 -1.16
N GLY A 152 16.88 17.60 -0.67
CA GLY A 152 16.22 18.31 0.42
C GLY A 152 16.51 17.76 1.81
N HIS A 153 15.77 18.25 2.80
CA HIS A 153 15.96 17.94 4.23
C HIS A 153 15.30 16.65 4.71
N TRP A 154 14.59 15.91 3.85
CA TRP A 154 13.84 14.72 4.25
C TRP A 154 14.72 13.70 4.97
N LEU A 155 14.24 13.22 6.12
CA LEU A 155 14.89 12.20 6.95
C LEU A 155 14.38 10.79 6.66
N THR A 156 13.17 10.69 6.11
CA THR A 156 12.51 9.42 5.76
C THR A 156 13.38 8.65 4.78
N GLY A 157 13.74 7.41 5.13
CA GLY A 157 14.70 6.57 4.39
C GLY A 157 16.18 6.77 4.78
N ARG A 158 16.57 7.93 5.32
CA ARG A 158 17.96 8.24 5.69
C ARG A 158 18.29 8.00 7.16
N LEU A 159 17.30 8.15 8.06
CA LEU A 159 17.51 8.03 9.51
C LEU A 159 18.10 6.67 9.94
N GLY A 160 17.81 5.61 9.19
CA GLY A 160 18.31 4.25 9.45
C GLY A 160 19.79 4.04 9.09
N ALA A 161 20.39 4.90 8.26
CA ALA A 161 21.78 4.74 7.84
C ALA A 161 22.76 4.98 8.99
N VAL A 162 23.81 4.17 9.10
CA VAL A 162 24.83 4.25 10.17
C VAL A 162 26.05 5.01 9.68
N SER A 163 26.68 5.84 10.53
CA SER A 163 27.94 6.49 10.15
C SER A 163 29.07 5.47 10.01
N LEU A 164 29.91 5.64 9.00
CA LEU A 164 31.06 4.75 8.75
C LEU A 164 31.98 4.69 9.98
N ALA A 165 32.22 5.85 10.61
CA ALA A 165 33.01 5.97 11.83
C ALA A 165 32.43 5.15 13.00
N ALA A 166 31.11 5.14 13.16
CA ALA A 166 30.46 4.33 14.20
C ALA A 166 30.51 2.84 13.88
N LEU A 167 30.29 2.45 12.62
CA LEU A 167 30.35 1.06 12.18
C LEU A 167 31.75 0.46 12.37
N VAL A 168 32.81 1.14 11.91
CA VAL A 168 34.19 0.68 12.09
C VAL A 168 34.55 0.58 13.57
N ARG A 169 34.20 1.60 14.38
CA ARG A 169 34.41 1.56 15.83
C ARG A 169 33.70 0.37 16.48
N HIS A 170 32.46 0.10 16.07
CA HIS A 170 31.70 -1.04 16.55
C HIS A 170 32.38 -2.38 16.22
N LEU A 171 32.90 -2.54 14.99
CA LEU A 171 33.64 -3.74 14.59
C LEU A 171 34.93 -3.93 15.40
N CYS A 172 35.67 -2.86 15.68
CA CYS A 172 36.85 -2.91 16.56
C CYS A 172 36.49 -3.30 18.00
N ARG A 173 35.42 -2.72 18.57
CA ARG A 173 34.92 -3.08 19.90
C ARG A 173 34.50 -4.55 19.96
N ARG A 174 33.82 -5.04 18.93
CA ARG A 174 33.43 -6.45 18.81
C ARG A 174 34.63 -7.39 18.74
N ALA A 175 35.78 -6.90 18.25
CA ALA A 175 37.05 -7.61 18.28
C ALA A 175 37.78 -7.55 19.65
N GLY A 176 37.23 -6.82 20.63
CA GLY A 176 37.83 -6.64 21.96
C GLY A 176 38.82 -5.48 22.09
N LEU A 177 38.92 -4.58 21.10
CA LEU A 177 39.79 -3.41 21.22
C LEU A 177 39.21 -2.37 22.19
N PRO A 178 40.01 -1.83 23.13
CA PRO A 178 39.59 -0.72 23.99
C PRO A 178 39.33 0.57 23.20
N ASP A 179 38.35 1.36 23.62
CA ASP A 179 38.02 2.65 22.98
C ASP A 179 39.21 3.62 22.91
N ALA A 180 40.09 3.57 23.92
CA ALA A 180 41.29 4.41 23.96
C ALA A 180 42.28 4.15 22.80
N TRP A 181 42.17 2.99 22.14
CA TRP A 181 43.02 2.58 21.03
C TRP A 181 42.37 2.79 19.66
N ILE A 182 41.10 3.21 19.62
CA ILE A 182 40.33 3.32 18.38
C ILE A 182 40.10 4.79 18.06
N ASP A 183 40.66 5.26 16.95
CA ASP A 183 40.40 6.60 16.45
C ASP A 183 39.73 6.54 15.06
N THR A 184 38.44 6.81 15.04
CA THR A 184 37.61 6.89 13.83
C THR A 184 37.24 8.32 13.45
N SER A 185 37.86 9.33 14.06
CA SER A 185 37.53 10.74 13.81
C SER A 185 37.85 11.20 12.39
N GLY A 186 38.80 10.53 11.73
CA GLY A 186 39.18 10.76 10.34
C GLY A 186 38.29 10.08 9.30
N LEU A 187 37.21 9.38 9.69
CA LEU A 187 36.30 8.69 8.77
C LEU A 187 35.05 9.52 8.47
N THR A 188 34.67 9.57 7.19
CA THR A 188 33.45 10.22 6.72
C THR A 188 32.65 9.29 5.82
N GLY A 189 31.33 9.25 5.98
CA GLY A 189 30.43 8.46 5.15
C GLY A 189 29.30 7.83 5.95
N ALA A 190 28.31 7.31 5.23
CA ALA A 190 27.18 6.58 5.78
C ALA A 190 26.96 5.26 5.03
N VAL A 191 26.37 4.29 5.73
CA VAL A 191 26.04 2.96 5.24
C VAL A 191 24.58 2.68 5.56
N ASP A 192 23.76 2.42 4.55
CA ASP A 192 22.32 2.18 4.75
C ASP A 192 22.06 0.80 5.35
N GLY A 193 22.93 -0.16 5.03
CA GLY A 193 22.94 -1.49 5.63
C GLY A 193 24.25 -2.22 5.36
N TYR A 194 24.70 -3.06 6.30
CA TYR A 194 25.87 -3.93 6.15
C TYR A 194 25.57 -5.30 6.78
N VAL A 195 25.81 -6.38 6.04
CA VAL A 195 25.48 -7.75 6.46
C VAL A 195 26.76 -8.57 6.65
N ILE A 196 26.87 -9.23 7.81
CA ILE A 196 27.88 -10.27 8.07
C ILE A 196 27.13 -11.60 8.14
N SER A 197 27.11 -12.34 7.04
CA SER A 197 26.33 -13.57 6.88
C SER A 197 27.07 -14.84 7.33
N ALA A 198 28.38 -14.74 7.55
CA ALA A 198 29.23 -15.86 7.97
C ALA A 198 30.23 -15.42 9.04
N LEU A 199 30.85 -16.40 9.72
CA LEU A 199 31.92 -16.13 10.67
C LEU A 199 33.15 -15.58 9.93
N GLU A 200 33.54 -14.35 10.25
CA GLU A 200 34.74 -13.72 9.70
C GLU A 200 35.45 -12.87 10.75
N ALA A 201 36.74 -12.61 10.53
CA ALA A 201 37.50 -11.69 11.36
C ALA A 201 37.02 -10.24 11.11
N PRO A 202 36.90 -9.38 12.14
CA PRO A 202 36.52 -7.98 11.98
C PRO A 202 37.42 -7.21 10.99
N ARG A 203 38.69 -7.61 10.87
CA ARG A 203 39.61 -7.10 9.85
C ARG A 203 39.10 -7.30 8.42
N THR A 204 38.47 -8.44 8.13
CA THR A 204 37.88 -8.72 6.81
C THR A 204 36.78 -7.72 6.50
N SER A 205 35.84 -7.54 7.42
CA SER A 205 34.73 -6.58 7.27
C SER A 205 35.25 -5.14 7.10
N ILE A 206 36.21 -4.73 7.93
CA ILE A 206 36.84 -3.40 7.85
C ILE A 206 37.58 -3.23 6.52
N THR A 207 38.24 -4.26 6.00
CA THR A 207 38.95 -4.19 4.71
C THR A 207 37.99 -4.01 3.54
N MET A 208 36.80 -4.65 3.59
CA MET A 208 35.74 -4.43 2.59
C MET A 208 35.21 -3.00 2.64
N LEU A 209 34.98 -2.46 3.84
CA LEU A 209 34.63 -1.06 4.03
C LEU A 209 35.73 -0.11 3.53
N ALA A 210 37.00 -0.40 3.84
CA ALA A 210 38.17 0.38 3.41
C ALA A 210 38.27 0.44 1.89
N ARG A 211 38.06 -0.69 1.20
CA ARG A 211 38.04 -0.76 -0.26
C ARG A 211 36.88 0.03 -0.87
N HIS A 212 35.69 -0.05 -0.28
CA HIS A 212 34.51 0.65 -0.80
C HIS A 212 34.59 2.16 -0.54
N PHE A 213 34.93 2.59 0.68
CA PHE A 213 34.95 4.00 1.08
C PHE A 213 36.27 4.71 0.80
N GLY A 214 37.38 3.98 0.60
CA GLY A 214 38.69 4.56 0.30
C GLY A 214 39.35 5.17 1.54
N PHE A 215 39.56 4.36 2.57
CA PHE A 215 40.27 4.77 3.79
C PHE A 215 41.38 3.77 4.13
N ASP A 216 42.31 4.20 4.96
CA ASP A 216 43.38 3.37 5.53
C ASP A 216 43.27 3.27 7.05
N ALA A 217 43.84 2.20 7.59
CA ALA A 217 44.00 2.00 9.03
C ALA A 217 45.50 1.99 9.35
N VAL A 218 45.95 2.93 10.18
CA VAL A 218 47.35 3.10 10.55
C VAL A 218 47.50 3.10 12.07
N GLU A 219 48.60 2.55 12.58
CA GLU A 219 48.99 2.75 13.96
C GLU A 219 49.77 4.05 14.09
N SER A 220 49.33 4.92 15.00
CA SER A 220 49.97 6.20 15.29
C SER A 220 49.73 6.55 16.76
N GLU A 221 50.82 6.83 17.47
CA GLU A 221 50.82 7.16 18.91
C GLU A 221 50.10 6.14 19.80
N GLY A 222 50.22 4.84 19.50
CA GLY A 222 49.59 3.75 20.26
C GLY A 222 48.11 3.58 19.97
N ARG A 223 47.57 4.20 18.91
CA ARG A 223 46.17 4.08 18.49
C ARG A 223 46.09 3.63 17.04
N ILE A 224 45.03 2.90 16.71
CA ILE A 224 44.65 2.63 15.33
C ILE A 224 43.80 3.80 14.85
N ARG A 225 44.38 4.65 14.00
CA ARG A 225 43.72 5.75 13.32
C ARG A 225 43.17 5.27 11.98
N PHE A 226 41.90 5.56 11.74
CA PHE A 226 41.24 5.33 10.47
C PHE A 226 41.05 6.65 9.74
N VAL A 227 41.67 6.80 8.58
CA VAL A 227 41.76 8.07 7.85
C VAL A 227 41.34 7.89 6.39
N MET A 228 40.50 8.81 5.90
CA MET A 228 40.14 8.84 4.48
C MET A 228 41.39 9.10 3.62
N ARG A 229 41.47 8.45 2.45
CA ARG A 229 42.48 8.75 1.44
C ARG A 229 42.10 10.03 0.67
N GLY A 230 43.04 10.60 -0.08
CA GLY A 230 42.81 11.86 -0.81
C GLY A 230 43.11 13.13 -0.01
N SER A 231 43.81 13.01 1.11
CA SER A 231 44.27 14.14 1.94
C SER A 231 45.27 15.03 1.21
N ALA A 232 45.35 16.30 1.64
CA ALA A 232 46.36 17.22 1.14
C ALA A 232 47.76 16.82 1.66
N PRO A 233 48.83 17.16 0.92
CA PRO A 233 50.19 16.88 1.37
C PRO A 233 50.55 17.62 2.66
N VAL A 234 51.27 16.95 3.56
CA VAL A 234 51.71 17.49 4.86
C VAL A 234 53.17 17.94 4.86
N ALA A 235 53.97 17.46 3.90
CA ALA A 235 55.39 17.81 3.79
C ALA A 235 55.87 17.80 2.32
N LEU A 236 56.91 18.58 2.04
CA LEU A 236 57.70 18.52 0.81
C LEU A 236 58.99 17.77 1.10
N ILE A 237 59.25 16.68 0.38
CA ILE A 237 60.46 15.88 0.49
C ILE A 237 61.27 16.03 -0.79
N ALA A 238 62.42 16.68 -0.66
CA ALA A 238 63.41 16.80 -1.73
C ALA A 238 64.55 15.78 -1.56
N PRO A 239 65.28 15.43 -2.63
CA PRO A 239 66.34 14.42 -2.58
C PRO A 239 67.45 14.73 -1.55
N ASP A 240 67.73 16.00 -1.31
CA ASP A 240 68.72 16.49 -0.34
C ASP A 240 68.32 16.24 1.12
N ALA A 241 67.02 16.07 1.38
CA ALA A 241 66.48 15.71 2.68
C ALA A 241 66.53 14.19 2.96
N MET A 242 66.96 13.37 2.00
CA MET A 242 67.01 11.91 2.11
C MET A 242 68.37 11.41 2.61
N VAL A 243 68.37 10.23 3.22
CA VAL A 243 69.58 9.57 3.70
C VAL A 243 70.16 8.68 2.59
N SER A 244 71.40 8.95 2.18
CA SER A 244 72.11 8.16 1.18
C SER A 244 72.43 6.74 1.68
N ALA A 245 72.26 5.75 0.80
CA ALA A 245 72.68 4.36 1.05
C ALA A 245 74.18 4.10 0.76
N GLY A 246 74.96 5.15 0.47
CA GLY A 246 76.41 5.08 0.23
C GLY A 246 76.80 5.18 -1.25
N SER A 247 76.16 4.42 -2.14
CA SER A 247 76.33 4.52 -3.59
C SER A 247 74.99 4.35 -4.33
N GLY A 248 74.77 5.13 -5.39
CA GLY A 248 73.51 5.16 -6.15
C GLY A 248 72.63 6.37 -5.85
N ASP A 249 71.44 6.39 -6.46
CA ASP A 249 70.42 7.42 -6.25
C ASP A 249 69.79 7.27 -4.85
N VAL A 250 69.29 8.38 -4.29
CA VAL A 250 68.70 8.40 -2.93
C VAL A 250 67.25 7.89 -2.89
N MET A 251 66.65 7.66 -4.05
CA MET A 251 65.28 7.18 -4.20
C MET A 251 65.15 6.19 -5.35
N ASP A 252 64.26 5.21 -5.19
CA ASP A 252 63.84 4.28 -6.22
C ASP A 252 62.38 4.53 -6.58
N LEU A 253 62.11 4.92 -7.83
CA LEU A 253 60.75 5.08 -8.37
C LEU A 253 60.43 3.94 -9.32
N THR A 254 59.39 3.17 -8.99
CA THR A 254 58.93 2.03 -9.80
C THR A 254 57.61 2.35 -10.45
N ARG A 255 57.46 1.99 -11.72
CA ARG A 255 56.20 2.09 -12.46
C ARG A 255 55.77 0.70 -12.92
N GLY A 256 54.64 0.24 -12.38
CA GLY A 256 54.06 -1.07 -12.70
C GLY A 256 53.60 -1.20 -14.15
N GLN A 257 53.51 -2.46 -14.60
CA GLN A 257 53.10 -2.77 -15.98
C GLN A 257 51.61 -2.52 -16.18
N GLU A 258 51.26 -1.94 -17.33
CA GLU A 258 49.87 -1.62 -17.66
C GLU A 258 48.96 -2.86 -17.74
N THR A 259 49.49 -3.98 -18.24
CA THR A 259 48.78 -5.24 -18.42
C THR A 259 48.35 -5.88 -17.10
N GLU A 260 48.91 -5.47 -15.97
CA GLU A 260 48.55 -5.97 -14.63
C GLU A 260 47.39 -5.18 -14.01
N LEU A 261 47.12 -3.97 -14.51
CA LEU A 261 46.07 -3.07 -14.00
C LEU A 261 44.69 -3.46 -14.55
N PRO A 262 43.59 -3.22 -13.82
CA PRO A 262 42.24 -3.51 -14.31
C PRO A 262 41.84 -2.53 -15.43
N GLN A 263 41.34 -3.04 -16.56
CA GLN A 263 40.63 -2.24 -17.55
C GLN A 263 39.25 -1.82 -17.03
N ALA A 264 38.57 -2.73 -16.31
CA ALA A 264 37.27 -2.49 -15.72
C ALA A 264 37.17 -3.06 -14.30
N LEU A 265 36.41 -2.37 -13.45
CA LEU A 265 35.96 -2.82 -12.14
C LEU A 265 34.44 -2.99 -12.17
N LYS A 266 33.96 -4.12 -11.66
CA LYS A 266 32.54 -4.42 -11.49
C LYS A 266 32.23 -4.62 -10.02
N TRP A 267 31.35 -3.82 -9.46
CA TRP A 267 30.95 -3.93 -8.06
C TRP A 267 29.49 -4.35 -7.94
N GLN A 268 29.25 -5.39 -7.17
CA GLN A 268 27.92 -5.83 -6.76
C GLN A 268 27.60 -5.27 -5.38
N VAL A 269 26.44 -4.62 -5.26
CA VAL A 269 25.91 -4.03 -4.02
C VAL A 269 24.40 -4.26 -3.99
N ALA A 270 23.77 -4.10 -2.82
CA ALA A 270 22.31 -4.01 -2.73
C ALA A 270 21.86 -2.55 -2.85
N ARG A 271 20.66 -2.32 -3.37
CA ARG A 271 20.03 -0.98 -3.40
C ARG A 271 18.95 -0.87 -2.32
N ALA A 272 18.95 0.20 -1.52
CA ALA A 272 18.04 0.35 -0.38
C ALA A 272 16.66 0.94 -0.74
N ASP A 273 16.52 1.45 -1.95
CA ASP A 273 15.34 2.14 -2.50
C ASP A 273 14.34 1.18 -3.21
N GLU A 274 14.54 -0.13 -3.09
CA GLU A 274 13.67 -1.20 -3.59
C GLU A 274 13.61 -2.37 -2.56
N ASP A 275 13.37 -3.61 -3.02
CA ASP A 275 13.33 -4.82 -2.21
C ASP A 275 14.74 -5.37 -1.85
N TYR A 276 15.73 -4.48 -1.72
CA TYR A 276 17.14 -4.83 -1.49
C TYR A 276 17.77 -5.72 -2.59
N ASP A 277 17.29 -5.60 -3.82
CA ASP A 277 17.82 -6.32 -4.96
C ASP A 277 19.29 -6.00 -5.25
N GLY A 278 20.00 -7.01 -5.73
CA GLY A 278 21.40 -6.88 -6.12
C GLY A 278 21.55 -6.11 -7.41
N ILE A 279 22.40 -5.09 -7.41
CA ILE A 279 22.77 -4.31 -8.59
C ILE A 279 24.26 -4.46 -8.90
N THR A 280 24.62 -4.25 -10.17
CA THR A 280 26.02 -4.14 -10.60
C THR A 280 26.29 -2.74 -11.15
N VAL A 281 27.40 -2.14 -10.71
CA VAL A 281 27.98 -0.92 -11.30
C VAL A 281 29.33 -1.25 -11.93
N GLU A 282 29.65 -0.61 -13.04
CA GLU A 282 30.89 -0.84 -13.77
C GLU A 282 31.60 0.48 -14.06
N ALA A 283 32.89 0.55 -13.71
CA ALA A 283 33.80 1.58 -14.19
C ALA A 283 34.77 0.94 -15.19
N ARG A 284 35.03 1.61 -16.32
CA ARG A 284 35.90 1.09 -17.39
C ARG A 284 36.76 2.20 -17.99
N ARG A 285 38.03 1.91 -18.32
CA ARG A 285 38.88 2.76 -19.17
C ARG A 285 38.75 2.37 -20.64
N ILE A 286 38.70 3.38 -21.52
CA ILE A 286 38.44 3.19 -22.96
C ILE A 286 39.71 2.83 -23.74
N THR A 287 40.86 3.38 -23.36
CA THR A 287 42.11 3.31 -24.16
C THR A 287 43.24 2.41 -23.60
N PRO A 288 43.09 1.56 -22.56
CA PRO A 288 44.23 0.79 -22.06
C PRO A 288 44.53 -0.44 -22.95
N GLN A 289 45.77 -0.92 -22.91
CA GLN A 289 46.18 -2.21 -23.48
C GLN A 289 45.77 -3.40 -22.59
N SER A 290 45.42 -3.15 -21.32
CA SER A 290 44.88 -4.17 -20.43
C SER A 290 43.49 -4.64 -20.86
N SER A 291 43.21 -5.93 -20.68
CA SER A 291 41.91 -6.57 -20.83
C SER A 291 41.37 -7.15 -19.52
N ARG A 292 42.02 -6.86 -18.39
CA ARG A 292 41.66 -7.43 -17.08
C ARG A 292 40.37 -6.81 -16.55
N VAL A 293 39.46 -7.65 -16.09
CA VAL A 293 38.25 -7.23 -15.37
C VAL A 293 38.31 -7.79 -13.96
N SER A 294 38.19 -6.93 -12.96
CA SER A 294 38.05 -7.35 -11.56
C SER A 294 36.62 -7.13 -11.10
N SER A 295 36.11 -8.10 -10.32
CA SER A 295 34.75 -8.09 -9.81
C SER A 295 34.79 -8.27 -8.29
N ASP A 296 34.07 -7.41 -7.59
CA ASP A 296 33.92 -7.47 -6.13
C ASP A 296 32.44 -7.46 -5.76
N SER A 297 32.09 -8.15 -4.67
CA SER A 297 30.75 -8.11 -4.09
C SER A 297 30.84 -7.56 -2.68
N PHE A 298 30.08 -6.51 -2.40
CA PHE A 298 30.04 -5.88 -1.09
C PHE A 298 28.71 -6.18 -0.43
N PRO A 299 28.70 -6.73 0.80
CA PRO A 299 27.47 -7.05 1.52
C PRO A 299 26.88 -5.79 2.17
N MET A 300 26.68 -4.74 1.37
CA MET A 300 26.18 -3.45 1.83
C MET A 300 25.09 -2.91 0.91
N ALA A 301 24.17 -2.16 1.52
CA ALA A 301 23.17 -1.38 0.81
C ALA A 301 23.69 0.05 0.63
N VAL A 302 23.73 0.52 -0.61
CA VAL A 302 24.17 1.87 -0.98
C VAL A 302 23.41 2.36 -2.21
N PRO A 303 23.20 3.68 -2.36
CA PRO A 303 22.60 4.22 -3.58
C PRO A 303 23.43 3.88 -4.84
N PRO A 304 22.78 3.54 -5.98
CA PRO A 304 23.49 3.18 -7.21
C PRO A 304 24.49 4.25 -7.69
N GLU A 305 24.12 5.52 -7.59
CA GLU A 305 24.97 6.65 -7.98
C GLU A 305 26.22 6.79 -7.10
N GLU A 306 26.13 6.39 -5.83
CA GLU A 306 27.23 6.40 -4.87
C GLU A 306 28.19 5.24 -5.11
N ALA A 307 27.65 4.05 -5.35
CA ALA A 307 28.42 2.88 -5.72
C ALA A 307 29.21 3.12 -7.01
N ASP A 308 28.58 3.72 -8.02
CA ASP A 308 29.22 4.10 -9.29
C ASP A 308 30.38 5.08 -9.07
N ARG A 309 30.16 6.15 -8.29
CA ARG A 309 31.21 7.13 -7.95
C ARG A 309 32.42 6.47 -7.29
N ARG A 310 32.19 5.60 -6.31
CA ARG A 310 33.24 4.92 -5.56
C ARG A 310 33.96 3.87 -6.42
N CYS A 311 33.27 3.20 -7.32
CA CYS A 311 33.85 2.26 -8.29
C CYS A 311 34.78 3.00 -9.27
N ARG A 312 34.35 4.17 -9.78
CA ARG A 312 35.18 5.04 -10.62
C ARG A 312 36.42 5.53 -9.88
N ARG A 313 36.28 5.99 -8.63
CA ARG A 313 37.41 6.37 -7.76
C ARG A 313 38.40 5.21 -7.62
N ALA A 314 37.93 4.02 -7.26
CA ALA A 314 38.79 2.85 -7.06
C ALA A 314 39.54 2.44 -8.33
N LEU A 315 38.91 2.55 -9.50
CA LEU A 315 39.58 2.32 -10.78
C LEU A 315 40.67 3.37 -11.02
N MET A 316 40.37 4.65 -10.82
CA MET A 316 41.38 5.71 -10.96
C MET A 316 42.53 5.53 -9.97
N GLU A 317 42.23 5.18 -8.72
CA GLU A 317 43.21 4.92 -7.68
C GLU A 317 44.16 3.79 -8.06
N ALA A 318 43.65 2.67 -8.58
CA ALA A 318 44.48 1.57 -9.05
C ALA A 318 45.44 1.98 -10.17
N TRP A 319 45.00 2.87 -11.08
CA TRP A 319 45.81 3.35 -12.19
C TRP A 319 46.83 4.41 -11.79
N VAL A 320 46.47 5.29 -10.86
CA VAL A 320 47.38 6.31 -10.32
C VAL A 320 48.45 5.63 -9.47
N GLY A 321 48.05 4.70 -8.61
CA GLY A 321 48.93 3.95 -7.73
C GLY A 321 49.84 2.92 -8.41
N ARG A 322 49.90 2.90 -9.75
CA ARG A 322 50.89 2.11 -10.49
C ARG A 322 52.32 2.60 -10.27
N GLU A 323 52.49 3.83 -9.81
CA GLU A 323 53.78 4.42 -9.50
C GLU A 323 54.02 4.35 -7.99
N THR A 324 55.13 3.76 -7.58
CA THR A 324 55.55 3.61 -6.18
C THR A 324 56.96 4.17 -5.99
N GLY A 325 57.27 4.62 -4.78
CA GLY A 325 58.59 5.15 -4.44
C GLY A 325 59.14 4.53 -3.17
N SER A 326 60.44 4.27 -3.12
CA SER A 326 61.17 3.81 -1.93
C SER A 326 62.37 4.70 -1.68
N PHE A 327 62.53 5.19 -0.45
CA PHE A 327 63.66 6.04 -0.03
C PHE A 327 63.83 6.02 1.49
N ARG A 328 64.89 6.65 2.00
CA ARG A 328 65.21 6.70 3.44
C ARG A 328 65.19 8.13 3.95
N LEU A 329 64.54 8.37 5.09
CA LEU A 329 64.44 9.67 5.74
C LEU A 329 65.22 9.70 7.07
N PRO A 330 65.72 10.88 7.48
CA PRO A 330 66.40 11.03 8.77
C PRO A 330 65.40 10.95 9.94
N PRO A 331 65.87 10.59 11.16
CA PRO A 331 65.02 10.57 12.36
C PRO A 331 64.35 11.91 12.71
N SER A 332 64.85 13.04 12.19
CA SER A 332 64.21 14.35 12.37
C SER A 332 62.81 14.45 11.72
N MET A 333 62.47 13.52 10.83
CA MET A 333 61.15 13.41 10.19
C MET A 333 60.29 12.30 10.82
N LEU A 334 60.46 12.04 12.13
CA LEU A 334 59.70 11.02 12.86
C LEU A 334 58.18 11.27 12.84
N ALA A 335 57.75 12.50 12.62
CA ALA A 335 56.35 12.91 12.61
C ALA A 335 55.56 12.42 11.38
N LEU A 336 56.22 11.90 10.34
CA LEU A 336 55.55 11.32 9.18
C LEU A 336 55.13 9.88 9.49
N ASP A 337 53.83 9.61 9.38
CA ASP A 337 53.24 8.30 9.60
C ASP A 337 52.75 7.68 8.28
N PRO A 338 52.54 6.35 8.23
CA PRO A 338 51.81 5.75 7.12
C PRO A 338 50.43 6.42 6.93
N ALA A 339 49.95 6.41 5.69
CA ALA A 339 48.79 7.16 5.20
C ALA A 339 48.97 8.70 5.07
N ASP A 340 50.05 9.30 5.59
CA ASP A 340 50.38 10.69 5.26
C ASP A 340 50.70 10.84 3.77
N VAL A 341 50.36 11.99 3.23
CA VAL A 341 50.66 12.36 1.84
C VAL A 341 51.81 13.35 1.86
N ILE A 342 52.84 13.09 1.08
CA ILE A 342 53.96 14.00 0.85
C ILE A 342 53.95 14.51 -0.59
N LEU A 343 54.53 15.68 -0.81
CA LEU A 343 54.98 16.10 -2.12
C LEU A 343 56.42 15.61 -2.28
N LEU A 344 56.62 14.62 -3.12
CA LEU A 344 57.96 14.17 -3.49
C LEU A 344 58.46 15.06 -4.64
N ASP A 345 59.61 15.71 -4.45
CA ASP A 345 60.30 16.43 -5.51
C ASP A 345 61.23 15.48 -6.27
N HIS A 346 60.98 15.35 -7.57
CA HIS A 346 61.84 14.63 -8.49
C HIS A 346 62.14 15.55 -9.69
N ASP A 347 63.36 16.10 -9.71
CA ASP A 347 63.85 17.03 -10.74
C ASP A 347 62.92 18.24 -10.98
N GLY A 348 62.42 18.85 -9.90
CA GLY A 348 61.52 20.01 -9.93
C GLY A 348 60.07 19.66 -10.26
N ARG A 349 59.74 18.37 -10.39
CA ARG A 349 58.35 17.88 -10.51
C ARG A 349 57.87 17.36 -9.17
N LEU A 350 56.80 17.98 -8.68
CA LEU A 350 56.14 17.56 -7.45
C LEU A 350 55.12 16.46 -7.74
N ALA A 351 55.25 15.33 -7.07
CA ALA A 351 54.29 14.22 -7.12
C ALA A 351 53.67 13.99 -5.73
N GLU A 352 52.35 13.89 -5.67
CA GLU A 352 51.66 13.46 -4.44
C GLU A 352 51.88 11.96 -4.22
N MET A 353 52.59 11.63 -3.14
CA MET A 353 52.93 10.26 -2.77
C MET A 353 52.40 10.00 -1.36
N ARG A 354 51.52 8.99 -1.21
CA ARG A 354 51.03 8.55 0.09
C ARG A 354 51.95 7.49 0.66
N ILE A 355 52.33 7.63 1.92
CA ILE A 355 53.17 6.66 2.63
C ILE A 355 52.35 5.38 2.87
N LEU A 356 52.90 4.23 2.46
CA LEU A 356 52.33 2.91 2.70
C LEU A 356 52.93 2.24 3.92
N THR A 357 54.26 2.28 4.01
CA THR A 357 55.01 1.65 5.09
C THR A 357 56.11 2.59 5.56
N ALA A 358 56.37 2.56 6.86
CA ALA A 358 57.51 3.20 7.50
C ALA A 358 58.21 2.15 8.35
N SER A 359 59.51 1.98 8.17
CA SER A 359 60.35 1.01 8.88
C SER A 359 61.49 1.73 9.58
N ASP A 360 61.43 1.80 10.91
CA ASP A 360 62.41 2.54 11.70
C ASP A 360 63.62 1.67 12.07
N ALA A 361 64.80 2.07 11.59
CA ALA A 361 66.11 1.50 11.90
C ALA A 361 67.13 2.63 12.11
N GLU A 362 68.35 2.52 11.58
CA GLU A 362 69.33 3.64 11.58
C GLU A 362 68.81 4.88 10.83
N ALA A 363 68.06 4.66 9.73
CA ALA A 363 67.28 5.66 9.02
C ALA A 363 65.88 5.10 8.78
N ARG A 364 64.87 5.96 8.65
CA ARG A 364 63.47 5.56 8.41
C ARG A 364 63.31 5.12 6.96
N GLY A 365 63.07 3.84 6.71
CA GLY A 365 62.72 3.34 5.37
C GLY A 365 61.27 3.67 5.05
N ILE A 366 61.01 4.32 3.93
CA ILE A 366 59.69 4.79 3.51
C ILE A 366 59.34 4.17 2.16
N GLU A 367 58.20 3.48 2.11
CA GLU A 367 57.57 3.09 0.84
C GLU A 367 56.32 3.93 0.62
N THR A 368 56.14 4.38 -0.62
CA THR A 368 55.07 5.27 -1.01
C THR A 368 54.36 4.77 -2.26
N ILE A 369 53.11 5.19 -2.41
CA ILE A 369 52.30 4.98 -3.60
C ILE A 369 51.80 6.33 -4.11
N ARG A 370 51.81 6.53 -5.41
CA ARG A 370 51.28 7.74 -6.01
C ARG A 370 49.79 7.86 -5.71
N GLN A 371 49.38 9.07 -5.35
CA GLN A 371 47.99 9.44 -5.15
C GLN A 371 47.64 10.59 -6.10
N ASP A 372 46.34 10.73 -6.38
CA ASP A 372 45.78 11.91 -7.02
C ASP A 372 44.54 12.33 -6.22
N ARG A 373 44.61 13.47 -5.55
CA ARG A 373 43.50 14.01 -4.78
C ARG A 373 42.24 14.23 -5.64
N ALA A 374 42.37 14.57 -6.92
CA ALA A 374 41.22 14.80 -7.80
C ALA A 374 40.42 13.51 -8.05
N ALA A 375 41.03 12.33 -7.93
CA ALA A 375 40.32 11.06 -8.04
C ALA A 375 39.28 10.85 -6.92
N TYR A 376 39.41 11.55 -5.80
CA TYR A 376 38.48 11.50 -4.66
C TYR A 376 37.35 12.54 -4.77
N ASP A 377 37.42 13.45 -5.75
CA ASP A 377 36.47 14.55 -5.95
C ASP A 377 35.52 14.33 -7.14
N LEU A 378 35.09 13.09 -7.34
CA LEU A 378 34.24 12.71 -8.48
C LEU A 378 32.75 13.02 -8.23
N PRO A 379 32.00 13.46 -9.26
CA PRO A 379 30.54 13.59 -9.14
C PRO A 379 29.88 12.22 -8.95
N PRO A 380 28.71 12.16 -8.27
CA PRO A 380 27.90 10.95 -8.21
C PRO A 380 27.54 10.47 -9.62
N GLY A 381 27.24 9.17 -9.75
CA GLY A 381 26.72 8.61 -11.00
C GLY A 381 25.34 9.19 -11.35
N SER A 382 24.86 8.88 -12.55
CA SER A 382 23.48 9.21 -12.92
C SER A 382 22.50 8.44 -12.03
N PRO A 383 21.46 9.11 -11.48
CA PRO A 383 20.38 8.44 -10.77
C PRO A 383 19.75 7.34 -11.62
N ARG A 384 19.38 6.23 -11.00
CA ARG A 384 18.60 5.16 -11.62
C ARG A 384 17.23 5.14 -10.96
N ALA A 385 16.16 5.14 -11.75
CA ALA A 385 14.80 5.06 -11.22
C ALA A 385 14.59 3.74 -10.49
N ALA A 386 13.86 3.77 -9.37
CA ALA A 386 13.37 2.56 -8.72
C ALA A 386 12.04 2.08 -9.34
N HIS A 387 11.80 0.77 -9.26
CA HIS A 387 10.59 0.09 -9.68
C HIS A 387 10.01 -0.71 -8.51
N LEU A 388 9.10 -0.08 -7.75
CA LEU A 388 8.46 -0.72 -6.62
C LEU A 388 7.21 -1.50 -7.02
N ALA A 389 7.10 -2.73 -6.50
CA ALA A 389 5.86 -3.49 -6.56
C ALA A 389 4.77 -2.84 -5.68
N ARG A 390 3.57 -2.69 -6.22
CA ARG A 390 2.42 -2.17 -5.45
C ARG A 390 1.63 -3.32 -4.85
N PRO A 391 1.49 -3.41 -3.52
CA PRO A 391 0.55 -4.36 -2.95
C PRO A 391 -0.86 -3.96 -3.37
N VAL A 392 -1.58 -4.87 -4.04
CA VAL A 392 -3.00 -4.67 -4.37
C VAL A 392 -3.79 -4.90 -3.09
N VAL A 393 -4.40 -3.83 -2.56
CA VAL A 393 -5.31 -3.92 -1.43
C VAL A 393 -6.73 -4.15 -1.96
N PHE A 394 -7.37 -5.21 -1.49
CA PHE A 394 -8.76 -5.51 -1.78
C PHE A 394 -9.63 -4.97 -0.65
N GLY A 395 -10.69 -4.23 -1.00
CA GLY A 395 -11.74 -3.88 -0.04
C GLY A 395 -12.82 -4.96 0.03
N ALA A 396 -13.64 -4.89 1.08
CA ALA A 396 -14.80 -5.77 1.25
C ALA A 396 -15.74 -5.70 0.03
N PRO A 397 -16.11 -6.85 -0.59
CA PRO A 397 -16.98 -6.86 -1.77
C PRO A 397 -18.42 -6.51 -1.41
N LEU A 398 -19.15 -5.89 -2.35
CA LEU A 398 -20.61 -5.93 -2.33
C LEU A 398 -21.05 -7.33 -2.77
N ALA A 399 -21.54 -8.13 -1.83
CA ALA A 399 -22.04 -9.49 -2.07
C ALA A 399 -23.54 -9.57 -1.76
N LEU A 400 -24.29 -10.25 -2.63
CA LEU A 400 -25.73 -10.47 -2.51
C LEU A 400 -26.04 -11.94 -2.73
N ILE A 401 -26.68 -12.58 -1.77
CA ILE A 401 -27.21 -13.94 -1.89
C ILE A 401 -28.71 -13.83 -2.20
N MET A 402 -29.14 -14.44 -3.29
CA MET A 402 -30.50 -14.35 -3.81
C MET A 402 -31.10 -15.75 -3.88
N ASP A 403 -32.15 -15.98 -3.10
CA ASP A 403 -32.96 -17.19 -3.20
C ASP A 403 -34.01 -16.99 -4.30
N LEU A 404 -33.73 -17.53 -5.49
CA LEU A 404 -34.51 -17.26 -6.70
C LEU A 404 -35.18 -18.55 -7.20
N PRO A 405 -36.29 -18.43 -7.96
CA PRO A 405 -36.81 -19.54 -8.74
C PRO A 405 -35.77 -20.09 -9.70
N GLN A 406 -35.90 -21.37 -10.07
CA GLN A 406 -35.00 -22.00 -11.05
C GLN A 406 -35.09 -21.26 -12.40
N LEU A 407 -33.94 -20.77 -12.88
CA LEU A 407 -33.83 -20.00 -14.13
C LEU A 407 -33.33 -20.85 -15.31
N ARG A 408 -32.56 -21.91 -15.04
CA ARG A 408 -31.90 -22.76 -16.04
C ARG A 408 -31.90 -24.21 -15.59
N GLU A 409 -31.89 -25.14 -16.54
CA GLU A 409 -31.96 -26.58 -16.26
C GLU A 409 -30.75 -27.10 -15.48
N ASN A 410 -29.56 -26.55 -15.75
CA ASN A 410 -28.30 -26.96 -15.13
C ASN A 410 -28.09 -26.39 -13.71
N HIS A 411 -29.12 -25.80 -13.12
CA HIS A 411 -29.09 -25.22 -11.78
C HIS A 411 -30.13 -25.92 -10.90
N ALA A 412 -29.70 -26.46 -9.75
CA ALA A 412 -30.61 -27.12 -8.83
C ALA A 412 -31.63 -26.10 -8.25
N PRO A 413 -32.93 -26.42 -8.19
CA PRO A 413 -33.95 -25.44 -7.81
C PRO A 413 -33.84 -24.86 -6.39
N HIS A 414 -33.19 -25.57 -5.47
CA HIS A 414 -33.03 -25.12 -4.08
C HIS A 414 -31.72 -24.37 -3.82
N HIS A 415 -30.82 -24.27 -4.81
CA HIS A 415 -29.56 -23.55 -4.66
C HIS A 415 -29.78 -22.05 -4.83
N PRO A 416 -29.43 -21.21 -3.83
CA PRO A 416 -29.39 -19.76 -4.04
C PRO A 416 -28.33 -19.36 -5.08
N LEU A 417 -28.48 -18.17 -5.66
CA LEU A 417 -27.48 -17.55 -6.52
C LEU A 417 -26.75 -16.44 -5.76
N ILE A 418 -25.43 -16.32 -5.97
CA ILE A 418 -24.63 -15.24 -5.43
C ILE A 418 -24.14 -14.28 -6.52
N ALA A 419 -24.24 -12.99 -6.23
CA ALA A 419 -23.66 -11.90 -7.00
C ALA A 419 -22.61 -11.19 -6.16
N ALA A 420 -21.41 -10.95 -6.70
CA ALA A 420 -20.42 -10.14 -6.01
C ALA A 420 -19.72 -9.14 -6.93
N HIS A 421 -19.30 -8.03 -6.33
CA HIS A 421 -18.62 -6.93 -6.99
C HIS A 421 -17.57 -6.29 -6.07
N ALA A 422 -16.35 -6.10 -6.59
CA ALA A 422 -15.26 -5.38 -5.91
C ALA A 422 -14.44 -4.54 -6.89
N ARG A 423 -13.74 -3.51 -6.39
CA ARG A 423 -12.76 -2.69 -7.11
C ARG A 423 -11.51 -2.52 -6.24
N PRO A 424 -10.34 -3.08 -6.62
CA PRO A 424 -10.11 -3.96 -7.77
C PRO A 424 -10.81 -5.32 -7.63
N TRP A 425 -11.02 -6.03 -8.75
CA TRP A 425 -11.52 -7.41 -8.72
C TRP A 425 -10.35 -8.38 -8.46
N PRO A 426 -10.42 -9.27 -7.46
CA PRO A 426 -9.29 -10.15 -7.11
C PRO A 426 -9.13 -11.38 -8.02
N GLY A 427 -9.88 -11.46 -9.12
CA GLY A 427 -9.87 -12.60 -10.03
C GLY A 427 -10.73 -13.77 -9.53
N GLN A 428 -10.67 -14.12 -8.24
CA GLN A 428 -11.48 -15.17 -7.63
C GLN A 428 -12.02 -14.76 -6.25
N MET A 429 -13.32 -14.98 -6.05
CA MET A 429 -14.03 -14.88 -4.78
C MET A 429 -14.15 -16.26 -4.13
N ALA A 430 -14.03 -16.29 -2.81
CA ALA A 430 -14.36 -17.45 -1.98
C ALA A 430 -15.61 -17.16 -1.15
N VAL A 431 -16.45 -18.19 -0.98
CA VAL A 431 -17.66 -18.15 -0.15
C VAL A 431 -17.50 -19.18 0.95
N TYR A 432 -17.46 -18.72 2.18
CA TYR A 432 -17.43 -19.54 3.37
C TYR A 432 -18.77 -19.48 4.09
N ARG A 433 -19.11 -20.52 4.85
CA ARG A 433 -20.24 -20.51 5.78
C ARG A 433 -19.90 -21.18 7.12
N SER A 434 -20.61 -20.79 8.17
CA SER A 434 -20.53 -21.40 9.52
C SER A 434 -21.87 -21.27 10.24
N PRO A 435 -22.26 -22.22 11.13
CA PRO A 435 -23.42 -22.03 11.99
C PRO A 435 -23.13 -21.08 13.18
N GLU A 436 -21.87 -20.74 13.40
CA GLU A 436 -21.39 -19.82 14.45
C GLU A 436 -20.59 -18.66 13.81
N ASP A 437 -20.05 -17.76 14.63
CA ASP A 437 -19.17 -16.65 14.17
C ASP A 437 -17.69 -17.09 14.02
N SER A 438 -17.42 -18.40 14.06
CA SER A 438 -16.10 -19.00 13.91
C SER A 438 -16.19 -20.34 13.19
N GLY A 439 -15.07 -20.97 12.81
CA GLY A 439 -15.10 -22.30 12.16
C GLY A 439 -15.64 -22.28 10.73
N PHE A 440 -15.37 -21.21 9.97
CA PHE A 440 -15.84 -21.05 8.60
C PHE A 440 -15.28 -22.10 7.64
N GLU A 441 -16.17 -22.83 6.96
CA GLU A 441 -15.83 -23.82 5.95
C GLU A 441 -16.05 -23.26 4.55
N LEU A 442 -15.10 -23.55 3.63
CA LEU A 442 -15.20 -23.12 2.24
C LEU A 442 -16.32 -23.90 1.54
N LEU A 443 -17.34 -23.18 1.07
CA LEU A 443 -18.45 -23.77 0.32
C LEU A 443 -18.15 -23.82 -1.18
N THR A 444 -17.69 -22.71 -1.76
CA THR A 444 -17.41 -22.61 -3.20
C THR A 444 -16.54 -21.40 -3.53
N THR A 445 -16.03 -21.36 -4.76
CA THR A 445 -15.32 -20.20 -5.32
C THR A 445 -15.89 -19.84 -6.70
N PHE A 446 -15.75 -18.57 -7.10
CA PHE A 446 -16.16 -18.11 -8.43
C PHE A 446 -15.33 -16.93 -8.90
N SER A 447 -15.17 -16.79 -10.22
CA SER A 447 -14.25 -15.80 -10.82
C SER A 447 -14.96 -14.64 -11.53
N SER A 448 -16.26 -14.75 -11.77
CA SER A 448 -17.02 -13.75 -12.50
C SER A 448 -17.50 -12.62 -11.59
N ARG A 449 -17.39 -11.40 -12.09
CA ARG A 449 -17.90 -10.19 -11.42
C ARG A 449 -19.33 -9.92 -11.88
N ALA A 450 -20.26 -9.84 -10.94
CA ALA A 450 -21.67 -9.61 -11.25
C ALA A 450 -21.98 -8.14 -11.60
N ARG A 451 -23.03 -7.95 -12.40
CA ARG A 451 -23.63 -6.64 -12.70
C ARG A 451 -24.69 -6.34 -11.65
N ILE A 452 -24.31 -5.52 -10.67
CA ILE A 452 -25.14 -5.09 -9.55
C ILE A 452 -25.40 -3.59 -9.69
N GLY A 453 -26.60 -3.16 -9.34
CA GLY A 453 -27.00 -1.76 -9.29
C GLY A 453 -28.06 -1.51 -8.23
N ALA A 454 -28.63 -0.31 -8.27
CA ALA A 454 -29.75 0.09 -7.43
C ALA A 454 -30.76 0.92 -8.22
N LEU A 455 -32.02 0.87 -7.81
CA LEU A 455 -33.06 1.75 -8.34
C LEU A 455 -32.74 3.22 -8.03
N THR A 456 -32.96 4.09 -9.01
CA THR A 456 -32.81 5.56 -8.87
C THR A 456 -34.14 6.30 -8.84
N ALA A 457 -35.25 5.56 -9.00
CA ALA A 457 -36.62 6.02 -8.78
C ALA A 457 -37.47 4.86 -8.28
N ASP A 458 -38.63 5.17 -7.68
CA ASP A 458 -39.56 4.16 -7.19
C ASP A 458 -40.17 3.34 -8.35
N LEU A 459 -40.39 2.05 -8.12
CA LEU A 459 -41.00 1.14 -9.08
C LEU A 459 -42.34 0.63 -8.53
N HIS A 460 -43.43 0.92 -9.23
CA HIS A 460 -44.76 0.43 -8.84
C HIS A 460 -45.04 -0.98 -9.41
N ALA A 461 -45.99 -1.67 -8.78
CA ALA A 461 -46.52 -2.92 -9.30
C ALA A 461 -47.04 -2.77 -10.74
N GLY A 462 -46.88 -3.82 -11.54
CA GLY A 462 -47.25 -3.83 -12.96
C GLY A 462 -48.05 -5.08 -13.35
N PRO A 463 -48.55 -5.16 -14.60
CA PRO A 463 -49.22 -6.34 -15.10
C PRO A 463 -48.24 -7.52 -15.29
N THR A 464 -48.68 -8.75 -15.01
CA THR A 464 -47.82 -9.96 -14.99
C THR A 464 -48.02 -10.90 -16.19
N SER A 465 -49.08 -10.72 -16.99
CA SER A 465 -49.41 -11.57 -18.15
C SER A 465 -49.39 -10.83 -19.49
N ARG A 466 -48.77 -9.65 -19.53
CA ARG A 466 -48.63 -8.79 -20.71
C ARG A 466 -47.48 -7.82 -20.51
N PHE A 467 -47.05 -7.16 -21.59
CA PHE A 467 -46.07 -6.09 -21.48
C PHE A 467 -46.59 -4.95 -20.59
N ASP A 468 -45.74 -4.52 -19.68
CA ASP A 468 -45.88 -3.29 -18.93
C ASP A 468 -45.26 -2.14 -19.75
N HIS A 469 -46.15 -1.31 -20.30
CA HIS A 469 -45.82 -0.07 -20.99
C HIS A 469 -46.02 1.17 -20.11
N GLY A 470 -46.60 1.02 -18.92
CA GLY A 470 -46.92 2.11 -18.02
C GLY A 470 -45.77 2.45 -17.07
N ASN A 471 -45.05 1.44 -16.61
CA ASN A 471 -43.89 1.63 -15.74
C ASN A 471 -42.57 1.69 -16.52
N SER A 472 -41.56 2.28 -15.90
CA SER A 472 -40.16 2.24 -16.35
C SER A 472 -39.27 1.98 -15.14
N VAL A 473 -38.22 1.18 -15.32
CA VAL A 473 -37.21 0.95 -14.28
C VAL A 473 -36.08 1.93 -14.49
N TYR A 474 -35.82 2.78 -13.50
CA TYR A 474 -34.66 3.66 -13.48
C TYR A 474 -33.62 3.08 -12.52
N LEU A 475 -32.41 2.82 -13.02
CA LEU A 475 -31.35 2.21 -12.21
C LEU A 475 -29.98 2.78 -12.51
N GLU A 476 -29.05 2.56 -11.58
CA GLU A 476 -27.62 2.83 -11.72
C GLU A 476 -26.81 1.54 -11.49
N LEU A 477 -26.00 1.14 -12.48
CA LEU A 477 -25.12 -0.03 -12.40
C LEU A 477 -23.73 0.34 -11.93
N LEU A 478 -23.15 -0.51 -11.08
CA LEU A 478 -21.76 -0.39 -10.65
C LEU A 478 -20.75 -0.77 -11.74
N THR A 479 -21.13 -1.61 -12.71
CA THR A 479 -20.26 -2.00 -13.84
C THR A 479 -21.08 -2.61 -14.97
N GLY A 480 -20.51 -2.60 -16.17
CA GLY A 480 -21.11 -3.18 -17.36
C GLY A 480 -22.13 -2.25 -18.02
N THR A 481 -22.77 -2.77 -19.05
CA THR A 481 -23.78 -2.06 -19.84
C THR A 481 -25.03 -2.91 -20.00
N LEU A 482 -26.15 -2.25 -20.32
CA LEU A 482 -27.42 -2.85 -20.70
C LEU A 482 -27.79 -2.43 -22.11
N GLU A 483 -28.41 -3.34 -22.87
CA GLU A 483 -28.81 -3.12 -24.25
C GLU A 483 -30.26 -3.56 -24.50
N SER A 484 -30.88 -2.96 -25.50
CA SER A 484 -32.21 -3.37 -25.97
C SER A 484 -32.11 -4.70 -26.72
N VAL A 485 -33.12 -5.55 -26.59
CA VAL A 485 -33.18 -6.85 -27.29
C VAL A 485 -34.47 -6.98 -28.09
N THR A 486 -34.47 -7.86 -29.09
CA THR A 486 -35.67 -8.19 -29.85
C THR A 486 -36.64 -9.00 -28.99
N ASP A 487 -37.94 -8.96 -29.31
CA ASP A 487 -38.96 -9.73 -28.60
C ASP A 487 -38.63 -11.24 -28.56
N LEU A 488 -38.03 -11.79 -29.63
CA LEU A 488 -37.62 -13.20 -29.67
C LEU A 488 -36.54 -13.53 -28.61
N ARG A 489 -35.52 -12.67 -28.48
CA ARG A 489 -34.46 -12.84 -27.47
C ARG A 489 -35.02 -12.62 -26.06
N LEU A 490 -35.91 -11.65 -25.91
CA LEU A 490 -36.60 -11.39 -24.64
C LEU A 490 -37.40 -12.63 -24.19
N PHE A 491 -38.23 -13.21 -25.06
CA PHE A 491 -38.97 -14.43 -24.75
C PHE A 491 -38.07 -15.66 -24.56
N GLY A 492 -36.85 -15.63 -25.11
CA GLY A 492 -35.79 -16.59 -24.82
C GLY A 492 -35.15 -16.45 -23.44
N GLY A 493 -35.58 -15.48 -22.61
CA GLY A 493 -35.10 -15.28 -21.24
C GLY A 493 -34.01 -14.21 -21.10
N GLU A 494 -33.67 -13.48 -22.16
CA GLU A 494 -32.67 -12.41 -22.06
C GLU A 494 -33.19 -11.18 -21.30
N ASN A 495 -32.27 -10.29 -20.90
CA ASN A 495 -32.56 -9.06 -20.16
C ASN A 495 -33.34 -9.26 -18.85
N ALA A 496 -33.11 -10.38 -18.17
CA ALA A 496 -33.69 -10.65 -16.86
C ALA A 496 -32.94 -9.92 -15.74
N LEU A 497 -33.69 -9.33 -14.82
CA LEU A 497 -33.23 -8.63 -13.62
C LEU A 497 -33.95 -9.21 -12.41
N ALA A 498 -33.23 -9.36 -11.29
CA ALA A 498 -33.83 -9.53 -9.98
C ALA A 498 -33.83 -8.17 -9.26
N ILE A 499 -34.99 -7.77 -8.74
CA ILE A 499 -35.18 -6.54 -7.97
C ILE A 499 -35.63 -6.89 -6.56
N GLU A 500 -34.85 -6.44 -5.58
CA GLU A 500 -35.09 -6.66 -4.16
C GLU A 500 -36.39 -5.97 -3.73
N GLN A 501 -37.29 -6.73 -3.13
CA GLN A 501 -38.57 -6.25 -2.62
C GLN A 501 -38.39 -5.78 -1.17
N PRO A 502 -39.24 -4.86 -0.66
CA PRO A 502 -39.16 -4.39 0.73
C PRO A 502 -39.18 -5.49 1.81
N GLY A 503 -39.73 -6.67 1.51
CA GLY A 503 -39.76 -7.84 2.39
C GLY A 503 -38.57 -8.80 2.24
N GLY A 504 -37.53 -8.45 1.49
CA GLY A 504 -36.33 -9.28 1.26
C GLY A 504 -36.51 -10.39 0.21
N ALA A 505 -37.70 -10.53 -0.37
CA ALA A 505 -37.94 -11.36 -1.55
C ALA A 505 -37.42 -10.66 -2.83
N TRP A 506 -37.46 -11.37 -3.96
CA TRP A 506 -36.99 -10.86 -5.25
C TRP A 506 -38.09 -10.97 -6.30
N GLU A 507 -38.37 -9.86 -6.98
CA GLU A 507 -39.14 -9.90 -8.24
C GLU A 507 -38.16 -10.15 -9.38
N ILE A 508 -38.49 -11.11 -10.26
CA ILE A 508 -37.79 -11.24 -11.54
C ILE A 508 -38.61 -10.53 -12.60
N LEU A 509 -37.97 -9.60 -13.32
CA LEU A 509 -38.56 -8.97 -14.48
C LEU A 509 -37.60 -8.97 -15.66
N GLN A 510 -38.14 -8.79 -16.86
CA GLN A 510 -37.34 -8.61 -18.07
C GLN A 510 -37.65 -7.27 -18.73
N PHE A 511 -36.73 -6.73 -19.52
CA PHE A 511 -36.91 -5.47 -20.25
C PHE A 511 -36.55 -5.60 -21.74
N GLY A 512 -37.42 -5.09 -22.61
CA GLY A 512 -37.18 -5.06 -24.06
C GLY A 512 -36.30 -3.89 -24.50
N ALA A 513 -36.44 -2.72 -23.86
CA ALA A 513 -35.76 -1.50 -24.26
C ALA A 513 -34.91 -0.92 -23.12
N ALA A 514 -33.66 -0.56 -23.43
CA ALA A 514 -32.72 0.12 -22.53
C ALA A 514 -32.23 1.43 -23.15
N GLU A 515 -32.45 2.53 -22.44
CA GLU A 515 -32.01 3.88 -22.78
C GLU A 515 -30.93 4.32 -21.78
N LEU A 516 -29.74 4.67 -22.26
CA LEU A 516 -28.63 5.18 -21.44
C LEU A 516 -28.85 6.67 -21.16
N LEU A 517 -29.08 7.03 -19.90
CA LEU A 517 -29.32 8.42 -19.48
C LEU A 517 -28.02 9.15 -19.13
N ALA A 518 -27.08 8.44 -18.49
CA ALA A 518 -25.75 8.90 -18.10
C ALA A 518 -24.84 7.67 -17.91
N PRO A 519 -23.51 7.80 -17.78
CA PRO A 519 -22.63 6.65 -17.53
C PRO A 519 -23.13 5.79 -16.36
N GLY A 520 -23.47 4.53 -16.65
CA GLY A 520 -24.02 3.58 -15.67
C GLY A 520 -25.51 3.74 -15.33
N ARG A 521 -26.20 4.81 -15.77
CA ARG A 521 -27.61 5.07 -15.48
C ARG A 521 -28.51 4.78 -16.66
N TYR A 522 -29.56 3.99 -16.43
CA TYR A 522 -30.45 3.52 -17.47
C TYR A 522 -31.92 3.76 -17.13
N ARG A 523 -32.72 4.01 -18.17
CA ARG A 523 -34.17 3.84 -18.15
C ARG A 523 -34.51 2.58 -18.95
N LEU A 524 -35.21 1.66 -18.31
CA LEU A 524 -35.67 0.41 -18.93
C LEU A 524 -37.18 0.45 -19.09
N SER A 525 -37.67 -0.01 -20.23
CA SER A 525 -39.10 -0.02 -20.55
C SER A 525 -39.50 -1.26 -21.34
N ARG A 526 -40.81 -1.42 -21.60
CA ARG A 526 -41.40 -2.63 -22.21
C ARG A 526 -41.07 -3.85 -21.35
N LEU A 527 -41.61 -3.86 -20.13
CA LEU A 527 -41.22 -4.81 -19.09
C LEU A 527 -42.12 -6.05 -19.12
N LEU A 528 -41.56 -7.22 -18.79
CA LEU A 528 -42.30 -8.41 -18.42
C LEU A 528 -42.11 -8.63 -16.91
N ARG A 529 -43.18 -8.51 -16.13
CA ARG A 529 -43.14 -8.50 -14.65
C ARG A 529 -43.37 -9.89 -14.07
N GLY A 530 -42.96 -10.10 -12.81
CA GLY A 530 -43.28 -11.31 -12.04
C GLY A 530 -42.89 -12.63 -12.70
N GLN A 531 -41.79 -12.67 -13.46
CA GLN A 531 -41.37 -13.87 -14.17
C GLN A 531 -41.06 -15.02 -13.20
N ARG A 532 -41.26 -16.26 -13.68
CA ARG A 532 -40.97 -17.49 -12.93
C ARG A 532 -41.64 -17.56 -11.55
N GLY A 533 -42.89 -17.07 -11.44
CA GLY A 533 -43.69 -17.24 -10.22
C GLY A 533 -43.40 -16.19 -9.14
N THR A 534 -42.68 -15.11 -9.49
CA THR A 534 -42.35 -14.02 -8.54
C THR A 534 -43.42 -12.94 -8.46
N GLU A 535 -44.53 -13.07 -9.20
CA GLU A 535 -45.65 -12.14 -9.12
C GLU A 535 -46.28 -12.05 -7.72
N ALA A 536 -46.19 -13.11 -6.92
CA ALA A 536 -46.70 -13.14 -5.55
C ALA A 536 -45.83 -12.34 -4.58
N ASP A 537 -44.56 -12.09 -4.93
CA ASP A 537 -43.62 -11.31 -4.11
C ASP A 537 -43.57 -9.83 -4.52
N MET A 538 -44.24 -9.46 -5.63
CA MET A 538 -44.25 -8.09 -6.16
C MET A 538 -44.97 -7.14 -5.20
N ALA A 539 -44.21 -6.22 -4.62
CA ALA A 539 -44.77 -5.19 -3.74
C ALA A 539 -45.57 -4.15 -4.54
N PRO A 540 -46.57 -3.47 -3.92
CA PRO A 540 -47.28 -2.35 -4.55
C PRO A 540 -46.34 -1.23 -5.02
N MET A 541 -45.24 -1.03 -4.29
CA MET A 541 -44.19 -0.07 -4.60
C MET A 541 -42.86 -0.58 -4.02
N VAL A 542 -41.81 -0.53 -4.84
CA VAL A 542 -40.41 -0.77 -4.45
C VAL A 542 -39.71 0.60 -4.42
N PRO A 543 -39.13 1.01 -3.28
CA PRO A 543 -38.52 2.31 -3.16
C PRO A 543 -37.20 2.42 -3.92
N THR A 544 -36.84 3.66 -4.25
CA THR A 544 -35.51 4.06 -4.70
C THR A 544 -34.43 3.50 -3.75
N GLY A 545 -33.31 3.04 -4.30
CA GLY A 545 -32.22 2.41 -3.57
C GLY A 545 -32.32 0.89 -3.45
N ALA A 546 -33.45 0.28 -3.80
CA ALA A 546 -33.57 -1.18 -3.85
C ALA A 546 -32.55 -1.80 -4.81
N ARG A 547 -31.97 -2.93 -4.41
CA ARG A 547 -30.89 -3.58 -5.15
C ARG A 547 -31.42 -4.24 -6.43
N VAL A 548 -30.64 -4.12 -7.49
CA VAL A 548 -30.92 -4.74 -8.78
C VAL A 548 -29.74 -5.59 -9.20
N VAL A 549 -30.00 -6.82 -9.65
CA VAL A 549 -28.96 -7.73 -10.15
C VAL A 549 -29.35 -8.23 -11.54
N VAL A 550 -28.42 -8.16 -12.48
CA VAL A 550 -28.60 -8.76 -13.82
C VAL A 550 -28.43 -10.27 -13.74
N LEU A 551 -29.42 -11.01 -14.23
CA LEU A 551 -29.46 -12.47 -14.16
C LEU A 551 -28.77 -13.08 -15.39
N ASP A 552 -27.45 -13.22 -15.34
CA ASP A 552 -26.63 -13.71 -16.44
C ASP A 552 -25.70 -14.88 -16.01
N ALA A 553 -24.63 -15.13 -16.75
CA ALA A 553 -23.66 -16.18 -16.45
C ALA A 553 -22.60 -15.76 -15.39
N ALA A 554 -22.63 -14.51 -14.91
CA ALA A 554 -21.71 -14.02 -13.90
C ALA A 554 -22.14 -14.36 -12.47
N LEU A 555 -23.39 -14.83 -12.29
CA LEU A 555 -23.89 -15.35 -11.03
C LEU A 555 -23.40 -16.77 -10.79
N ALA A 556 -23.03 -17.08 -9.55
CA ALA A 556 -22.61 -18.42 -9.15
C ALA A 556 -23.68 -19.10 -8.28
N PRO A 557 -23.97 -20.38 -8.46
CA PRO A 557 -24.84 -21.13 -7.55
C PRO A 557 -24.12 -21.44 -6.24
N LEU A 558 -24.84 -21.37 -5.13
CA LEU A 558 -24.38 -21.82 -3.82
C LEU A 558 -24.88 -23.24 -3.57
N PRO A 559 -23.99 -24.25 -3.45
CA PRO A 559 -24.40 -25.63 -3.22
C PRO A 559 -24.87 -25.80 -1.78
N VAL A 560 -26.18 -25.68 -1.56
CA VAL A 560 -26.83 -25.85 -0.25
C VAL A 560 -27.56 -27.19 -0.26
N ASN A 561 -27.35 -28.02 0.76
CA ASN A 561 -28.08 -29.29 0.85
C ASN A 561 -29.55 -29.03 1.21
N GLU A 562 -30.47 -29.86 0.73
CA GLU A 562 -31.91 -29.73 1.06
C GLU A 562 -32.19 -29.82 2.58
N ALA A 563 -31.36 -30.57 3.33
CA ALA A 563 -31.46 -30.65 4.78
C ALA A 563 -31.05 -29.35 5.51
N ASP A 564 -30.32 -28.45 4.85
CA ASP A 564 -29.89 -27.17 5.42
C ASP A 564 -30.92 -26.05 5.19
N LEU A 565 -31.99 -26.31 4.43
CA LEU A 565 -33.02 -25.32 4.13
C LEU A 565 -33.77 -24.91 5.41
N GLY A 566 -34.00 -23.60 5.55
CA GLY A 566 -34.63 -22.99 6.72
C GLY A 566 -33.68 -22.74 7.89
N LEU A 567 -32.42 -23.22 7.85
CA LEU A 567 -31.43 -22.96 8.89
C LEU A 567 -30.69 -21.64 8.65
N PRO A 568 -30.51 -20.78 9.68
CA PRO A 568 -29.68 -19.60 9.55
C PRO A 568 -28.20 -19.96 9.52
N TRP A 569 -27.45 -19.32 8.63
CA TRP A 569 -26.00 -19.48 8.49
C TRP A 569 -25.33 -18.11 8.43
N ASN A 570 -24.10 -18.04 8.95
CA ASN A 570 -23.19 -16.91 8.77
C ASN A 570 -22.34 -17.16 7.53
N TRP A 571 -22.29 -16.19 6.61
CA TRP A 571 -21.57 -16.30 5.34
C TRP A 571 -20.45 -15.27 5.26
N HIS A 572 -19.27 -15.68 4.82
CA HIS A 572 -18.13 -14.79 4.60
C HIS A 572 -17.71 -14.85 3.13
N ILE A 573 -17.69 -13.70 2.46
CA ILE A 573 -17.39 -13.60 1.03
C ILE A 573 -16.25 -12.61 0.81
N GLY A 574 -15.17 -13.06 0.18
CA GLY A 574 -13.97 -12.24 0.01
C GLY A 574 -12.96 -12.80 -0.99
N PRO A 575 -11.81 -12.14 -1.17
CA PRO A 575 -10.75 -12.59 -2.08
C PRO A 575 -10.21 -13.97 -1.70
N ALA A 576 -10.23 -14.92 -2.64
CA ALA A 576 -9.74 -16.28 -2.39
C ALA A 576 -8.23 -16.34 -2.04
N ALA A 577 -7.47 -15.32 -2.42
CA ALA A 577 -6.04 -15.18 -2.09
C ALA A 577 -5.77 -14.70 -0.65
N LYS A 578 -6.82 -14.41 0.13
CA LYS A 578 -6.75 -13.93 1.52
C LYS A 578 -7.43 -14.90 2.46
N PRO A 579 -6.96 -15.03 3.71
CA PRO A 579 -7.63 -15.85 4.72
C PRO A 579 -9.01 -15.25 5.06
N VAL A 580 -9.97 -16.10 5.46
CA VAL A 580 -11.37 -15.70 5.78
C VAL A 580 -11.50 -14.67 6.92
N SER A 581 -10.44 -14.49 7.71
CA SER A 581 -10.33 -13.51 8.79
C SER A 581 -9.77 -12.16 8.36
N ASP A 582 -9.41 -11.99 7.08
CA ASP A 582 -8.90 -10.72 6.54
C ASP A 582 -10.03 -9.69 6.39
N ASP A 583 -9.74 -8.41 6.66
CA ASP A 583 -10.72 -7.31 6.61
C ASP A 583 -11.35 -7.10 5.21
N SER A 584 -10.83 -7.76 4.17
CA SER A 584 -11.42 -7.78 2.83
C SER A 584 -12.62 -8.72 2.65
N TYR A 585 -13.04 -9.46 3.70
CA TYR A 585 -14.24 -10.29 3.67
C TYR A 585 -15.49 -9.55 4.15
N THR A 586 -16.60 -9.77 3.45
CA THR A 586 -17.94 -9.30 3.84
C THR A 586 -18.70 -10.41 4.56
N ALA A 587 -19.16 -10.14 5.78
CA ALA A 587 -20.02 -11.02 6.55
C ALA A 587 -21.51 -10.75 6.24
N LEU A 588 -22.29 -11.82 5.98
CA LEU A 588 -23.72 -11.75 5.67
C LEU A 588 -24.47 -12.87 6.41
N PRO A 589 -25.52 -12.57 7.19
CA PRO A 589 -26.47 -13.59 7.63
C PRO A 589 -27.41 -13.95 6.47
N PHE A 590 -27.63 -15.24 6.22
CA PHE A 590 -28.59 -15.69 5.22
C PHE A 590 -29.16 -17.07 5.53
N THR A 591 -30.48 -17.20 5.39
CA THR A 591 -31.24 -18.44 5.56
C THR A 591 -31.76 -18.91 4.21
N PRO A 592 -31.21 -19.99 3.62
CA PRO A 592 -31.71 -20.54 2.37
C PRO A 592 -33.11 -21.12 2.59
N ARG A 593 -34.13 -20.63 1.86
CA ARG A 593 -35.51 -21.17 1.92
C ARG A 593 -35.79 -22.15 0.79
N GLY A 594 -35.01 -22.11 -0.29
CA GLY A 594 -35.19 -22.94 -1.47
C GLY A 594 -36.36 -22.46 -2.31
N VAL A 595 -36.42 -21.17 -2.64
CA VAL A 595 -37.54 -20.53 -3.35
C VAL A 595 -37.85 -21.20 -4.68
N GLY A 596 -36.87 -21.79 -5.38
CA GLY A 596 -37.13 -22.56 -6.60
C GLY A 596 -37.84 -23.91 -6.40
N LEU A 597 -38.05 -24.35 -5.15
CA LEU A 597 -38.95 -25.46 -4.80
C LEU A 597 -40.39 -25.00 -4.52
N ARG A 598 -40.65 -23.69 -4.38
CA ARG A 598 -41.98 -23.16 -4.08
C ARG A 598 -42.94 -23.42 -5.24
N PRO A 599 -44.06 -24.13 -5.04
CA PRO A 599 -45.09 -24.24 -6.07
C PRO A 599 -45.61 -22.87 -6.51
N PHE A 600 -45.85 -22.73 -7.81
CA PHE A 600 -46.39 -21.49 -8.38
C PHE A 600 -47.86 -21.29 -8.01
N SER A 601 -48.30 -20.04 -8.08
CA SER A 601 -49.69 -19.68 -7.80
C SER A 601 -50.67 -20.32 -8.79
N ALA A 602 -51.84 -20.72 -8.30
CA ALA A 602 -52.95 -21.10 -9.18
C ALA A 602 -53.44 -19.89 -9.99
N VAL A 603 -53.95 -20.15 -11.18
CA VAL A 603 -54.50 -19.10 -12.07
C VAL A 603 -55.89 -19.46 -12.56
N HIS A 604 -56.56 -18.47 -13.17
CA HIS A 604 -57.86 -18.66 -13.84
C HIS A 604 -58.92 -19.27 -12.93
N VAL A 605 -58.98 -18.79 -11.68
CA VAL A 605 -60.02 -19.20 -10.72
C VAL A 605 -61.39 -18.86 -11.31
N GLU A 606 -62.26 -19.88 -11.43
CA GLU A 606 -63.56 -19.72 -12.07
C GLU A 606 -64.44 -18.76 -11.26
N GLN A 607 -64.97 -17.74 -11.94
CA GLN A 607 -65.85 -16.75 -11.32
C GLN A 607 -67.30 -17.27 -11.28
N PRO A 608 -67.94 -17.38 -10.10
CA PRO A 608 -69.27 -17.96 -9.95
C PRO A 608 -70.35 -17.26 -10.80
N TRP A 609 -70.31 -15.93 -10.89
CA TRP A 609 -71.26 -15.14 -11.70
C TRP A 609 -71.27 -15.47 -13.21
N ARG A 610 -70.25 -16.17 -13.73
CA ARG A 610 -70.17 -16.52 -15.17
C ARG A 610 -71.07 -17.69 -15.58
N ARG A 611 -71.64 -18.43 -14.63
CA ARG A 611 -72.55 -19.56 -14.90
C ARG A 611 -73.83 -19.39 -14.07
N SER A 612 -74.98 -19.70 -14.67
CA SER A 612 -76.24 -19.75 -13.91
C SER A 612 -76.14 -20.81 -12.81
N ARG A 613 -76.42 -20.43 -11.56
CA ARG A 613 -76.41 -21.35 -10.41
C ARG A 613 -77.61 -21.12 -9.51
N SER A 614 -78.10 -22.20 -8.90
CA SER A 614 -78.99 -22.10 -7.72
C SER A 614 -78.15 -22.06 -6.44
N PRO A 615 -78.54 -21.31 -5.39
CA PRO A 615 -77.85 -21.35 -4.10
C PRO A 615 -77.74 -22.79 -3.57
N GLY A 616 -76.55 -23.18 -3.11
CA GLY A 616 -76.21 -24.54 -2.72
C GLY A 616 -74.69 -24.72 -2.53
N ASP A 617 -74.18 -25.94 -2.71
CA ASP A 617 -72.74 -26.19 -2.68
C ASP A 617 -71.99 -25.34 -3.72
N LEU A 618 -70.89 -24.73 -3.31
CA LEU A 618 -70.01 -23.96 -4.19
C LEU A 618 -68.78 -24.80 -4.55
N THR A 619 -68.65 -25.17 -5.82
CA THR A 619 -67.40 -25.74 -6.35
C THR A 619 -66.48 -24.62 -6.83
N ILE A 620 -65.36 -24.45 -6.14
CA ILE A 620 -64.28 -23.53 -6.49
C ILE A 620 -63.32 -24.29 -7.41
N ARG A 621 -63.02 -23.77 -8.60
CA ARG A 621 -62.13 -24.40 -9.60
C ARG A 621 -61.05 -23.44 -10.04
N TRP A 622 -59.87 -23.96 -10.37
CA TRP A 622 -58.72 -23.18 -10.86
C TRP A 622 -57.87 -24.01 -11.82
N LEU A 623 -56.88 -23.38 -12.45
CA LEU A 623 -55.87 -24.03 -13.26
C LEU A 623 -54.52 -24.06 -12.53
N ARG A 624 -53.87 -25.23 -12.57
CA ARG A 624 -52.54 -25.45 -12.02
C ARG A 624 -51.48 -24.80 -12.91
N ARG A 625 -50.46 -24.22 -12.27
CA ARG A 625 -49.19 -23.87 -12.88
C ARG A 625 -48.11 -24.76 -12.30
N ASP A 626 -47.05 -24.97 -13.07
CA ASP A 626 -45.91 -25.76 -12.62
C ASP A 626 -44.62 -24.96 -12.75
N ARG A 627 -43.68 -25.22 -11.84
CA ARG A 627 -42.38 -24.54 -11.78
C ARG A 627 -41.36 -25.12 -12.76
N SER A 628 -41.62 -26.30 -13.33
CA SER A 628 -40.76 -26.91 -14.35
C SER A 628 -40.52 -25.96 -15.52
N LEU A 629 -39.29 -25.92 -16.02
CA LEU A 629 -38.95 -25.16 -17.22
C LEU A 629 -39.65 -25.74 -18.47
N ALA A 630 -39.96 -27.03 -18.46
CA ALA A 630 -40.72 -27.69 -19.53
C ALA A 630 -42.23 -27.36 -19.50
N ALA A 631 -42.72 -26.65 -18.48
CA ALA A 631 -44.14 -26.28 -18.37
C ALA A 631 -44.60 -25.32 -19.47
N ASP A 632 -43.68 -24.59 -20.09
CA ASP A 632 -43.94 -23.66 -21.20
C ASP A 632 -43.89 -24.36 -22.58
N ASN A 633 -43.75 -25.69 -22.62
CA ASN A 633 -43.71 -26.47 -23.85
C ASN A 633 -45.11 -26.76 -24.41
N TRP A 634 -45.37 -26.32 -25.65
CA TRP A 634 -46.63 -26.52 -26.36
C TRP A 634 -46.87 -27.93 -26.89
N ASN A 635 -45.85 -28.81 -26.87
CA ASN A 635 -45.97 -30.18 -27.35
C ASN A 635 -46.62 -31.12 -26.33
N ALA A 636 -46.62 -30.76 -25.03
CA ALA A 636 -47.17 -31.60 -23.98
C ALA A 636 -48.71 -31.55 -23.98
N VAL A 637 -49.36 -32.71 -23.75
CA VAL A 637 -50.83 -32.80 -23.67
C VAL A 637 -51.36 -32.16 -22.38
N GLU A 638 -50.60 -32.25 -21.29
CA GLU A 638 -50.88 -31.62 -20.01
C GLU A 638 -49.62 -30.96 -19.44
N VAL A 639 -49.81 -29.94 -18.60
CA VAL A 639 -48.71 -29.28 -17.89
C VAL A 639 -47.99 -30.31 -17.02
N PRO A 640 -46.64 -30.43 -17.09
CA PRO A 640 -45.87 -31.32 -16.22
C PRO A 640 -46.22 -31.15 -14.73
N MET A 641 -46.05 -32.19 -13.94
CA MET A 641 -46.21 -32.13 -12.48
C MET A 641 -44.84 -32.30 -11.82
N SER A 642 -44.30 -31.23 -11.25
CA SER A 642 -43.04 -31.25 -10.50
C SER A 642 -43.18 -31.84 -9.10
N GLU A 643 -44.39 -31.77 -8.52
CA GLU A 643 -44.67 -32.34 -7.20
C GLU A 643 -45.10 -33.81 -7.31
N ALA A 644 -44.73 -34.66 -6.35
CA ALA A 644 -45.04 -36.09 -6.41
C ALA A 644 -46.56 -36.39 -6.39
N ASN A 645 -47.34 -35.51 -5.76
CA ASN A 645 -48.80 -35.59 -5.69
C ASN A 645 -49.41 -34.20 -5.83
N GLU A 646 -50.61 -34.12 -6.40
CA GLU A 646 -51.39 -32.88 -6.41
C GLU A 646 -52.09 -32.71 -5.05
N ALA A 647 -51.79 -31.62 -4.35
CA ALA A 647 -52.41 -31.27 -3.09
C ALA A 647 -52.57 -29.75 -3.01
N TRP A 648 -53.71 -29.29 -2.53
CA TRP A 648 -54.06 -27.87 -2.45
C TRP A 648 -54.63 -27.51 -1.10
N GLN A 649 -54.29 -26.30 -0.65
CA GLN A 649 -54.95 -25.59 0.43
C GLN A 649 -55.78 -24.45 -0.16
N VAL A 650 -57.05 -24.38 0.21
CA VAL A 650 -57.97 -23.29 -0.14
C VAL A 650 -58.46 -22.64 1.14
N ASP A 651 -57.97 -21.43 1.40
CA ASP A 651 -58.35 -20.65 2.55
C ASP A 651 -59.44 -19.66 2.17
N ILE A 652 -60.55 -19.71 2.90
CA ILE A 652 -61.65 -18.76 2.83
C ILE A 652 -61.37 -17.66 3.85
N LEU A 653 -61.34 -16.42 3.38
CA LEU A 653 -60.90 -15.27 4.17
C LEU A 653 -62.07 -14.38 4.58
N ASP A 654 -61.97 -13.82 5.79
CA ASP A 654 -62.82 -12.77 6.33
C ASP A 654 -61.92 -11.60 6.77
N GLY A 655 -61.80 -10.60 5.90
CA GLY A 655 -60.73 -9.60 5.99
C GLY A 655 -59.34 -10.25 5.89
N ALA A 656 -58.50 -10.05 6.90
CA ALA A 656 -57.16 -10.65 6.97
C ALA A 656 -57.15 -12.04 7.65
N GLY A 657 -58.26 -12.48 8.23
CA GLY A 657 -58.34 -13.75 8.96
C GLY A 657 -58.77 -14.91 8.06
N VAL A 658 -58.23 -16.11 8.32
CA VAL A 658 -58.72 -17.34 7.70
C VAL A 658 -59.98 -17.80 8.45
N LYS A 659 -61.12 -17.78 7.77
CA LYS A 659 -62.41 -18.27 8.29
C LYS A 659 -62.48 -19.79 8.24
N ARG A 660 -61.97 -20.39 7.16
CA ARG A 660 -61.96 -21.83 6.93
C ARG A 660 -60.84 -22.22 5.97
N SER A 661 -60.19 -23.34 6.24
CA SER A 661 -59.25 -23.99 5.31
C SER A 661 -59.85 -25.28 4.78
N LEU A 662 -59.77 -25.48 3.47
CA LEU A 662 -60.17 -26.69 2.77
C LEU A 662 -58.92 -27.32 2.13
N THR A 663 -58.83 -28.65 2.16
CA THR A 663 -57.76 -29.39 1.47
C THR A 663 -58.34 -30.29 0.39
N THR A 664 -57.71 -30.32 -0.79
CA THR A 664 -58.15 -31.17 -1.92
C THR A 664 -56.95 -31.72 -2.68
N ALA A 665 -57.13 -32.90 -3.29
CA ALA A 665 -56.13 -33.57 -4.12
C ALA A 665 -56.33 -33.31 -5.63
N THR A 666 -57.20 -32.36 -5.98
CA THR A 666 -57.52 -31.99 -7.36
C THR A 666 -57.64 -30.47 -7.49
N ASN A 667 -57.70 -29.95 -8.70
CA ASN A 667 -57.86 -28.51 -9.01
C ASN A 667 -59.27 -27.94 -8.70
N ALA A 668 -60.02 -28.57 -7.78
CA ALA A 668 -61.31 -28.13 -7.33
C ALA A 668 -61.55 -28.43 -5.84
N ALA A 669 -62.17 -27.50 -5.14
CA ALA A 669 -62.63 -27.65 -3.76
C ALA A 669 -64.14 -27.38 -3.67
N VAL A 670 -64.84 -28.14 -2.84
CA VAL A 670 -66.28 -27.94 -2.59
C VAL A 670 -66.45 -27.26 -1.24
N TYR A 671 -67.02 -26.05 -1.27
CA TYR A 671 -67.47 -25.32 -0.10
C TYR A 671 -68.98 -25.55 0.10
N THR A 672 -69.31 -26.48 0.99
CA THR A 672 -70.67 -27.03 1.08
C THR A 672 -71.67 -26.00 1.60
N ALA A 673 -72.94 -26.19 1.30
CA ALA A 673 -74.04 -25.36 1.78
C ALA A 673 -74.05 -25.26 3.32
N ALA A 674 -73.77 -26.37 4.01
CA ALA A 674 -73.67 -26.39 5.47
C ALA A 674 -72.50 -25.55 5.99
N GLN A 675 -71.35 -25.59 5.32
CA GLN A 675 -70.18 -24.79 5.68
C GLN A 675 -70.42 -23.29 5.43
N GLN A 676 -71.07 -22.94 4.32
CA GLN A 676 -71.48 -21.56 4.03
C GLN A 676 -72.40 -21.00 5.13
N VAL A 677 -73.44 -21.75 5.52
CA VAL A 677 -74.35 -21.33 6.59
C VAL A 677 -73.64 -21.23 7.94
N ALA A 678 -72.69 -22.13 8.23
CA ALA A 678 -71.91 -22.07 9.47
C ALA A 678 -71.00 -20.84 9.53
N ASP A 679 -70.37 -20.47 8.42
CA ASP A 679 -69.39 -19.37 8.39
C ASP A 679 -70.03 -17.99 8.21
N TRP A 680 -71.15 -17.92 7.47
CA TRP A 680 -71.78 -16.66 7.04
C TRP A 680 -73.26 -16.51 7.46
N GLY A 681 -73.86 -17.52 8.10
CA GLY A 681 -75.27 -17.51 8.52
C GLY A 681 -76.30 -17.74 7.41
N ALA A 682 -75.89 -17.72 6.14
CA ALA A 682 -76.72 -17.97 4.97
C ALA A 682 -75.88 -18.51 3.80
N LEU A 683 -76.56 -18.99 2.75
CA LEU A 683 -75.90 -19.35 1.50
C LEU A 683 -75.44 -18.10 0.74
N LEU A 684 -74.29 -18.18 0.08
CA LEU A 684 -73.82 -17.11 -0.81
C LEU A 684 -74.75 -17.04 -2.04
N GLY A 685 -75.27 -15.86 -2.33
CA GLY A 685 -76.20 -15.60 -3.44
C GLY A 685 -75.82 -14.37 -4.25
N PRO A 686 -76.63 -13.98 -5.26
CA PRO A 686 -76.36 -12.82 -6.10
C PRO A 686 -76.04 -11.56 -5.27
N GLY A 687 -74.94 -10.89 -5.58
CA GLY A 687 -74.44 -9.71 -4.87
C GLY A 687 -73.50 -10.00 -3.70
N ALA A 688 -73.26 -11.28 -3.34
CA ALA A 688 -72.26 -11.66 -2.36
C ALA A 688 -70.84 -11.67 -2.96
N SER A 689 -69.83 -11.67 -2.09
CA SER A 689 -68.43 -11.87 -2.47
C SER A 689 -67.75 -12.84 -1.51
N LEU A 690 -66.78 -13.61 -2.00
CA LEU A 690 -65.98 -14.52 -1.20
C LEU A 690 -64.50 -14.34 -1.52
N THR A 691 -63.74 -13.83 -0.56
CA THR A 691 -62.29 -13.71 -0.70
C THR A 691 -61.63 -15.04 -0.33
N ILE A 692 -60.76 -15.54 -1.19
CA ILE A 692 -60.08 -16.82 -1.03
C ILE A 692 -58.60 -16.70 -1.37
N SER A 693 -57.80 -17.59 -0.79
CA SER A 693 -56.42 -17.84 -1.16
C SER A 693 -56.25 -19.31 -1.54
N ILE A 694 -55.57 -19.59 -2.64
CA ILE A 694 -55.38 -20.95 -3.16
C ILE A 694 -53.88 -21.19 -3.34
N ALA A 695 -53.37 -22.24 -2.71
CA ALA A 695 -51.96 -22.61 -2.76
C ALA A 695 -51.80 -24.11 -3.02
N GLN A 696 -50.91 -24.47 -3.94
CA GLN A 696 -50.48 -25.86 -4.06
C GLN A 696 -49.51 -26.17 -2.91
N ILE A 697 -49.66 -27.33 -2.29
CA ILE A 697 -48.76 -27.82 -1.24
C ILE A 697 -47.68 -28.66 -1.92
N GLY A 698 -46.45 -28.16 -1.87
CA GLY A 698 -45.26 -28.87 -2.35
C GLY A 698 -44.68 -29.75 -1.25
N GLN A 699 -44.05 -30.85 -1.65
CA GLN A 699 -43.52 -31.84 -0.70
C GLN A 699 -42.33 -31.29 0.12
N ALA A 700 -41.44 -30.54 -0.53
CA ALA A 700 -40.22 -30.03 0.09
C ALA A 700 -40.35 -28.60 0.63
N PHE A 701 -41.15 -27.76 -0.02
CA PHE A 701 -41.33 -26.35 0.38
C PHE A 701 -42.54 -26.13 1.30
N GLY A 702 -43.53 -27.02 1.28
CA GLY A 702 -44.82 -26.81 1.93
C GLY A 702 -45.75 -25.93 1.08
N VAL A 703 -46.50 -25.04 1.74
CA VAL A 703 -47.51 -24.19 1.06
C VAL A 703 -46.83 -23.24 0.06
N GLY A 704 -47.24 -23.31 -1.20
CA GLY A 704 -46.72 -22.50 -2.29
C GLY A 704 -47.23 -21.06 -2.30
N ALA A 705 -47.02 -20.37 -3.44
CA ALA A 705 -47.53 -19.01 -3.62
C ALA A 705 -49.06 -18.97 -3.60
N ALA A 706 -49.63 -18.10 -2.76
CA ALA A 706 -51.05 -18.11 -2.41
C ALA A 706 -51.68 -16.72 -2.62
N PRO A 707 -51.83 -16.23 -3.86
CA PRO A 707 -52.42 -14.92 -4.11
C PRO A 707 -53.90 -14.91 -3.72
N VAL A 708 -54.33 -13.78 -3.14
CA VAL A 708 -55.72 -13.58 -2.75
C VAL A 708 -56.56 -13.19 -3.96
N THR A 709 -57.68 -13.87 -4.15
CA THR A 709 -58.68 -13.54 -5.18
C THR A 709 -60.06 -13.41 -4.56
N THR A 710 -60.94 -12.61 -5.16
CA THR A 710 -62.33 -12.49 -4.71
C THR A 710 -63.27 -13.04 -5.77
N LEU A 711 -64.09 -14.00 -5.35
CA LEU A 711 -65.17 -14.54 -6.14
C LEU A 711 -66.41 -13.66 -5.96
N TRP A 712 -67.11 -13.39 -7.06
CA TRP A 712 -68.34 -12.61 -7.06
C TRP A 712 -69.52 -13.49 -7.50
N PHE A 713 -70.69 -13.28 -6.89
CA PHE A 713 -71.87 -14.12 -7.06
C PHE A 713 -73.04 -13.40 -7.71
#